data_AF-A0A4U7DQ90-F1
#
_entry.id   AF-A0A4U7DQ90-F1
#
_cell.length_a   1.000
_cell.length_b   1.000
_cell.length_c   1.000
_cell.angle_alpha   90.00
_cell.angle_beta   90.00
_cell.angle_gamma   90.00
#
_symmetry.space_group_name_H-M   'P 1'
#
loop_
_entity.id
_entity.type
_entity.pdbx_description
1 polymer ?
#
loop_
_entity_poly.entity_id
_entity_poly.type
_entity_poly.pdbx_seq_one_letter_code
_entity_poly.pdbx_strand_id
1 'polypeptide(L)'
;MSEIPLPLDRFSSEAYLAALEDLVTRYAEEKEPVHYKKAAINQSGTTTSSCLKFFSDVELIEAEKAGVYVPSKPVLNYFRKVGKSKKSAQERIEESLQKYSLFSEVMFLVGTGDFTREDLSKKAAGQLDIDKENIPSISTAIGIFENFGFLETSDEGLIRRSSVIAEQSGTDQLEKDSKADSKNEPAQQDLSGDFPADESPEIEFPPTRGSPEDLVTIINVLSGGGTYSTEEITEEVEFSKRKVQGLTQYGAALGFVKEDESHQLTDSGFELSFCSDDSQRERWFRTAIREYNSYRHILRASFESLDKDVDALESPTIEKELRTTFGFTDNTQDTVRTAINTLLQTVEAAGFGEYRVGRGSNPTRIESSTEELQSLRDLVTDDTISERKDSQSPTSNQSEDTKTDQSLDQDTSQSEKEDAGESSEQDIEANKTTQSISRGPAIRISEIRIQNFRNIRDTGYIELENVTTLIGKNESGKTSTLEAISSFSPDYHYSERDLSTSANTSERDSKIPIITLRFELERLLVDEFYPALTDTIETPLTITRTKYFDNSYEAEIDGPVDAEEVELPTPNILYYDSYSHLSDSATIEQLENGERPTFSNLLDLGGLSVDTFEESSLSRYNAVEQAENRIEDQINNSWSQKSLNININWNSSEEKIDLLIQDQLNPDSATDERPLTYPSQRSAGFQWFLSFYINLLAESSSSGLESKVLLLDDPGVYLHPEGKRDWLESVNEIGMNEQVVFSSHSPYLIDKRYPSRIRAVEDTPGGGTKIREDIFQSDSHTLEPLRNALGVDLGSSPFISRRQLLVEGPTEYYIVAAVANYFEQELDRDLFGWQELSVMPVRGASNVIGQASWLDSEGIDYAIMLDSDQEGRDALDRIETHNPDIDSDRVVLLEKPSNSQDVVTEDMFDPELYVSEFNAEYEEFTSELDEDFEPAQVEEVDGLRWEISGIEYDGSRLDEVLVEYLENSDLSDYLENSRGEIEIRKRQIAERIASRLNRSDVDEDQLEPFNRLFANLGSAMDIDS
;
A
#
# COMPACT_ATOMS: atom_id res chain seq x y z
N MET A 1 -21.30 8.24 -3.06
CA MET A 1 -21.42 9.03 -4.31
C MET A 1 -22.86 8.93 -4.76
N SER A 2 -23.52 9.94 -5.33
CA SER A 2 -24.61 9.61 -6.26
C SER A 2 -23.99 9.16 -7.60
N GLU A 3 -23.25 8.06 -7.43
CA GLU A 3 -22.49 7.15 -8.30
C GLU A 3 -22.22 7.53 -9.75
N ILE A 4 -21.70 8.73 -10.01
CA ILE A 4 -20.94 9.00 -11.23
C ILE A 4 -19.87 10.06 -10.95
N PRO A 5 -18.57 9.79 -11.11
CA PRO A 5 -17.58 10.85 -11.17
C PRO A 5 -17.77 11.55 -12.52
N LEU A 6 -18.14 12.83 -12.51
CA LEU A 6 -18.36 13.60 -13.75
C LEU A 6 -17.04 14.27 -14.17
N PRO A 7 -16.31 13.81 -15.21
CA PRO A 7 -15.23 14.60 -15.82
C PRO A 7 -15.79 15.67 -16.78
N LEU A 8 -16.96 16.24 -16.49
CA LEU A 8 -17.76 17.02 -17.44
C LEU A 8 -17.32 18.49 -17.59
N ASP A 9 -16.45 19.00 -16.74
CA ASP A 9 -15.86 20.33 -16.83
C ASP A 9 -14.77 20.43 -17.92
N ARG A 10 -14.16 19.30 -18.28
CA ARG A 10 -13.04 19.26 -19.22
C ARG A 10 -13.42 19.37 -20.70
N PHE A 11 -14.65 19.00 -21.09
CA PHE A 11 -15.04 18.93 -22.51
C PHE A 11 -16.46 19.47 -22.76
N SER A 12 -16.74 19.98 -23.97
CA SER A 12 -18.06 20.55 -24.31
C SER A 12 -19.15 19.49 -24.48
N SER A 13 -20.43 19.83 -24.40
CA SER A 13 -21.51 18.84 -24.63
C SER A 13 -21.51 18.26 -26.05
N GLU A 14 -21.01 19.01 -27.03
CA GLU A 14 -20.78 18.54 -28.40
C GLU A 14 -19.67 17.48 -28.46
N ALA A 15 -18.71 17.54 -27.53
CA ALA A 15 -17.61 16.59 -27.39
C ALA A 15 -18.09 15.19 -27.06
N TYR A 16 -18.84 15.11 -25.97
CA TYR A 16 -19.44 13.88 -25.50
C TYR A 16 -20.35 13.27 -26.57
N LEU A 17 -21.19 14.10 -27.20
CA LEU A 17 -22.11 13.60 -28.22
C LEU A 17 -21.35 13.09 -29.46
N ALA A 18 -20.33 13.81 -29.95
CA ALA A 18 -19.55 13.38 -31.10
C ALA A 18 -18.78 12.08 -30.84
N ALA A 19 -18.18 11.94 -29.65
CA ALA A 19 -17.51 10.70 -29.23
C ALA A 19 -18.47 9.51 -29.23
N LEU A 20 -19.69 9.70 -28.72
CA LEU A 20 -20.69 8.64 -28.67
C LEU A 20 -21.30 8.33 -30.04
N GLU A 21 -21.55 9.36 -30.87
CA GLU A 21 -22.05 9.21 -32.24
C GLU A 21 -21.08 8.43 -33.12
N ASP A 22 -19.79 8.73 -33.02
CA ASP A 22 -18.77 8.03 -33.79
C ASP A 22 -18.64 6.57 -33.35
N LEU A 23 -18.62 6.31 -32.04
CA LEU A 23 -18.63 4.95 -31.49
C LEU A 23 -19.80 4.14 -32.05
N VAL A 24 -21.01 4.70 -32.01
CA VAL A 24 -22.22 4.05 -32.48
C VAL A 24 -22.21 3.83 -34.00
N THR A 25 -21.69 4.79 -34.76
CA THR A 25 -21.63 4.71 -36.23
C THR A 25 -20.70 3.59 -36.66
N ARG A 26 -19.48 3.55 -36.11
CA ARG A 26 -18.49 2.49 -36.40
C ARG A 26 -18.97 1.12 -35.97
N TYR A 27 -19.52 1.00 -34.75
CA TYR A 27 -20.11 -0.25 -34.27
C TYR A 27 -21.25 -0.73 -35.18
N ALA A 28 -22.06 0.19 -35.72
CA ALA A 28 -23.16 -0.19 -36.60
C ALA A 28 -22.71 -0.62 -38.00
N GLU A 29 -21.59 -0.11 -38.51
CA GLU A 29 -21.02 -0.46 -39.82
C GLU A 29 -20.18 -1.74 -39.77
N GLU A 30 -19.35 -1.90 -38.74
CA GLU A 30 -18.37 -3.00 -38.60
C GLU A 30 -18.93 -4.20 -37.81
N LYS A 31 -19.95 -3.99 -36.97
CA LYS A 31 -20.63 -5.00 -36.11
C LYS A 31 -19.75 -5.65 -35.03
N GLU A 32 -18.70 -4.99 -34.57
CA GLU A 32 -17.81 -5.44 -33.49
C GLU A 32 -17.61 -4.34 -32.43
N PRO A 33 -17.28 -4.67 -31.16
CA PRO A 33 -16.94 -3.72 -30.11
C PRO A 33 -15.88 -2.71 -30.55
N VAL A 34 -16.05 -1.44 -30.19
CA VAL A 34 -15.19 -0.37 -30.74
C VAL A 34 -14.32 0.21 -29.64
N HIS A 35 -13.00 0.10 -29.81
CA HIS A 35 -12.04 0.79 -28.96
C HIS A 35 -12.14 2.30 -29.17
N TYR A 36 -12.12 3.09 -28.08
CA TYR A 36 -12.29 4.54 -28.18
C TYR A 36 -11.24 5.23 -29.07
N LYS A 37 -10.02 4.67 -29.18
CA LYS A 37 -8.97 5.17 -30.10
C LYS A 37 -9.32 4.96 -31.57
N LYS A 38 -10.12 3.93 -31.89
CA LYS A 38 -10.69 3.72 -33.24
C LYS A 38 -11.94 4.56 -33.44
N ALA A 39 -12.66 4.93 -32.38
CA ALA A 39 -13.68 5.97 -32.40
C ALA A 39 -13.03 7.36 -32.55
N ALA A 40 -12.51 7.64 -33.74
CA ALA A 40 -12.05 8.97 -34.08
C ALA A 40 -13.15 9.70 -34.82
N ILE A 41 -13.73 10.76 -34.23
CA ILE A 41 -14.05 11.94 -35.04
C ILE A 41 -14.05 13.22 -34.18
N ASN A 42 -13.16 14.13 -34.61
CA ASN A 42 -13.02 15.54 -34.25
C ASN A 42 -12.61 15.90 -32.83
N GLN A 43 -12.19 14.93 -32.02
CA GLN A 43 -11.59 15.17 -30.71
C GLN A 43 -10.40 14.23 -30.47
N SER A 44 -9.50 14.63 -29.59
CA SER A 44 -8.36 13.81 -29.19
C SER A 44 -8.83 12.49 -28.58
N GLY A 45 -8.11 11.40 -28.82
CA GLY A 45 -8.46 10.08 -28.30
C GLY A 45 -8.63 10.05 -26.78
N THR A 46 -7.87 10.86 -26.03
CA THR A 46 -8.02 11.05 -24.57
C THR A 46 -9.36 11.69 -24.19
N THR A 47 -9.85 12.64 -24.98
CA THR A 47 -11.18 13.23 -24.83
C THR A 47 -12.25 12.20 -25.11
N THR A 48 -12.16 11.48 -26.22
CA THR A 48 -13.09 10.40 -26.56
C THR A 48 -13.13 9.34 -25.44
N SER A 49 -11.98 8.91 -24.93
CA SER A 49 -11.89 7.96 -23.82
C SER A 49 -12.60 8.46 -22.57
N SER A 50 -12.34 9.72 -22.17
CA SER A 50 -12.93 10.31 -20.98
C SER A 50 -14.45 10.48 -21.15
N CYS A 51 -14.89 10.83 -22.35
CA CYS A 51 -16.29 10.95 -22.70
C CYS A 51 -17.02 9.60 -22.66
N LEU A 52 -16.42 8.55 -23.23
CA LEU A 52 -16.99 7.21 -23.24
C LEU A 52 -16.94 6.55 -21.86
N LYS A 53 -15.88 6.77 -21.07
CA LYS A 53 -15.81 6.32 -19.67
C LYS A 53 -16.97 6.90 -18.86
N PHE A 54 -17.25 8.19 -19.00
CA PHE A 54 -18.44 8.79 -18.40
C PHE A 54 -19.74 8.11 -18.83
N PHE A 55 -19.92 7.83 -20.14
CA PHE A 55 -21.12 7.11 -20.61
C PHE A 55 -21.21 5.67 -20.09
N SER A 56 -20.08 5.04 -19.78
CA SER A 56 -20.02 3.71 -19.18
C SER A 56 -20.40 3.74 -17.71
N ASP A 57 -19.92 4.72 -16.95
CA ASP A 57 -20.23 4.88 -15.53
C ASP A 57 -21.74 5.14 -15.31
N VAL A 58 -22.41 5.72 -16.32
CA VAL A 58 -23.87 5.90 -16.34
C VAL A 58 -24.65 4.76 -17.03
N GLU A 59 -23.99 3.64 -17.31
CA GLU A 59 -24.54 2.43 -17.93
C GLU A 59 -25.21 2.65 -19.30
N LEU A 60 -24.88 3.75 -20.00
CA LEU A 60 -25.40 4.00 -21.35
C LEU A 60 -24.62 3.25 -22.42
N ILE A 61 -23.36 2.92 -22.14
CA ILE A 61 -22.54 1.99 -22.91
C ILE A 61 -21.90 1.01 -21.93
N GLU A 62 -21.47 -0.14 -22.42
CA GLU A 62 -20.74 -1.13 -21.62
C GLU A 62 -19.25 -1.02 -21.95
N ALA A 63 -18.42 -0.93 -20.91
CA ALA A 63 -16.97 -1.01 -21.04
C ALA A 63 -16.52 -2.46 -20.83
N GLU A 64 -15.89 -3.02 -21.85
CA GLU A 64 -15.07 -4.22 -21.70
C GLU A 64 -13.65 -3.78 -21.31
N LYS A 65 -12.82 -4.72 -20.83
CA LYS A 65 -11.61 -4.28 -20.14
C LYS A 65 -10.74 -3.46 -21.07
N ALA A 66 -10.21 -2.41 -20.45
CA ALA A 66 -9.24 -1.52 -21.00
C ALA A 66 -9.74 -0.71 -22.25
N GLY A 67 -11.02 -0.28 -22.24
CA GLY A 67 -11.46 0.87 -23.06
C GLY A 67 -12.05 0.50 -24.42
N VAL A 68 -12.39 -0.77 -24.61
CA VAL A 68 -13.31 -1.19 -25.66
C VAL A 68 -14.74 -0.91 -25.19
N TYR A 69 -15.51 -0.19 -26.01
CA TYR A 69 -16.87 0.20 -25.65
C TYR A 69 -17.90 -0.39 -26.60
N VAL A 70 -18.99 -0.89 -26.03
CA VAL A 70 -20.15 -1.37 -26.77
C VAL A 70 -21.35 -0.48 -26.46
N PRO A 71 -21.93 0.20 -27.46
CA PRO A 71 -23.10 1.01 -27.21
C PRO A 71 -24.31 0.14 -26.87
N SER A 72 -25.03 0.52 -25.80
CA SER A 72 -26.21 -0.23 -25.37
C SER A 72 -27.30 -0.22 -26.45
N LYS A 73 -28.21 -1.21 -26.39
CA LYS A 73 -29.35 -1.29 -27.32
C LYS A 73 -30.20 0.00 -27.37
N PRO A 74 -30.51 0.70 -26.26
CA PRO A 74 -31.17 1.99 -26.30
C PRO A 74 -30.40 3.05 -27.08
N VAL A 75 -29.10 3.20 -26.83
CA VAL A 75 -28.22 4.17 -27.48
C VAL A 75 -28.08 3.90 -28.99
N LEU A 76 -27.80 2.64 -29.38
CA LEU A 76 -27.79 2.22 -30.78
C LEU A 76 -29.10 2.52 -31.51
N ASN A 77 -30.23 2.30 -30.84
CA ASN A 77 -31.55 2.55 -31.42
C ASN A 77 -31.84 4.03 -31.57
N TYR A 78 -31.40 4.88 -30.64
CA TYR A 78 -31.54 6.33 -30.75
C TYR A 78 -30.87 6.85 -32.00
N PHE A 79 -29.57 6.60 -32.15
CA PHE A 79 -28.80 7.09 -33.30
C PHE A 79 -29.25 6.47 -34.63
N ARG A 80 -29.61 5.18 -34.67
CA ARG A 80 -30.17 4.54 -35.90
C ARG A 80 -31.55 5.09 -36.30
N LYS A 81 -32.36 5.56 -35.36
CA LYS A 81 -33.76 5.98 -35.59
C LYS A 81 -33.98 7.49 -35.63
N VAL A 82 -32.94 8.31 -35.47
CA VAL A 82 -33.01 9.78 -35.62
C VAL A 82 -33.73 10.17 -36.93
N GLY A 83 -33.68 9.32 -37.96
CA GLY A 83 -34.43 9.52 -39.22
C GLY A 83 -35.84 8.91 -39.33
N LYS A 84 -36.32 7.99 -38.47
CA LYS A 84 -37.62 7.29 -38.66
C LYS A 84 -38.48 6.97 -37.41
N SER A 85 -38.05 7.29 -36.18
CA SER A 85 -38.92 7.60 -35.01
C SER A 85 -38.04 7.86 -33.77
N LYS A 86 -37.69 9.14 -33.54
CA LYS A 86 -36.82 9.61 -32.45
C LYS A 86 -37.42 9.35 -31.06
N LYS A 87 -38.74 9.47 -30.94
CA LYS A 87 -39.48 9.45 -29.67
C LYS A 87 -39.33 8.15 -28.87
N SER A 88 -39.56 7.00 -29.50
CA SER A 88 -39.49 5.69 -28.81
C SER A 88 -38.08 5.32 -28.34
N ALA A 89 -37.04 5.92 -28.95
CA ALA A 89 -35.67 5.69 -28.52
C ALA A 89 -35.28 6.62 -27.36
N GLN A 90 -35.76 7.87 -27.36
CA GLN A 90 -35.62 8.79 -26.24
C GLN A 90 -36.24 8.21 -24.96
N GLU A 91 -37.47 7.68 -25.03
CA GLU A 91 -38.15 7.07 -23.88
C GLU A 91 -37.31 5.96 -23.20
N ARG A 92 -36.62 5.13 -23.99
CA ARG A 92 -35.79 4.03 -23.45
C ARG A 92 -34.47 4.49 -22.83
N ILE A 93 -33.88 5.57 -23.36
CA ILE A 93 -32.66 6.14 -22.78
C ILE A 93 -33.01 6.89 -21.50
N GLU A 94 -34.14 7.60 -21.50
CA GLU A 94 -34.65 8.30 -20.32
C GLU A 94 -34.89 7.34 -19.14
N GLU A 95 -35.45 6.14 -19.39
CA GLU A 95 -35.59 5.09 -18.36
C GLU A 95 -34.25 4.70 -17.71
N SER A 96 -33.17 4.59 -18.49
CA SER A 96 -31.83 4.29 -17.95
C SER A 96 -31.29 5.44 -17.10
N LEU A 97 -31.46 6.69 -17.56
CA LEU A 97 -30.93 7.87 -16.89
C LEU A 97 -31.69 8.26 -15.62
N GLN A 98 -32.97 7.90 -15.48
CA GLN A 98 -33.80 8.21 -14.30
C GLN A 98 -33.27 7.64 -12.98
N LYS A 99 -32.39 6.63 -13.02
CA LYS A 99 -31.75 6.09 -11.81
C LYS A 99 -30.72 7.04 -11.21
N TYR A 100 -30.25 8.02 -11.98
CA TYR A 100 -29.20 8.94 -11.57
C TYR A 100 -29.77 10.25 -11.04
N SER A 101 -29.33 10.59 -9.83
CA SER A 101 -29.82 11.76 -9.10
C SER A 101 -29.73 13.07 -9.89
N LEU A 102 -28.63 13.28 -10.64
CA LEU A 102 -28.44 14.48 -11.45
C LEU A 102 -29.46 14.65 -12.57
N PHE A 103 -29.72 13.59 -13.35
CA PHE A 103 -30.71 13.65 -14.42
C PHE A 103 -32.13 13.85 -13.85
N SER A 104 -32.46 13.11 -12.80
CA SER A 104 -33.77 13.19 -12.16
C SER A 104 -34.05 14.56 -11.56
N GLU A 105 -33.08 15.18 -10.90
CA GLU A 105 -33.23 16.53 -10.33
C GLU A 105 -33.35 17.60 -11.41
N VAL A 106 -32.53 17.52 -12.47
CA VAL A 106 -32.61 18.45 -13.60
C VAL A 106 -33.99 18.39 -14.28
N MET A 107 -34.51 17.19 -14.53
CA MET A 107 -35.82 17.01 -15.16
C MET A 107 -36.97 17.46 -14.24
N PHE A 108 -36.82 17.30 -12.92
CA PHE A 108 -37.76 17.81 -11.93
C PHE A 108 -37.78 19.35 -11.92
N LEU A 109 -36.59 19.97 -11.79
CA LEU A 109 -36.43 21.42 -11.80
C LEU A 109 -37.07 22.06 -13.02
N VAL A 110 -36.71 21.62 -14.23
CA VAL A 110 -37.27 22.16 -15.48
C VAL A 110 -38.79 21.97 -15.58
N GLY A 111 -39.35 20.96 -14.91
CA GLY A 111 -40.80 20.76 -14.80
C GLY A 111 -41.50 21.77 -13.88
N THR A 112 -40.78 22.39 -12.95
CA THR A 112 -41.32 23.35 -11.96
C THR A 112 -41.19 24.82 -12.37
N GLY A 113 -40.37 25.13 -13.38
CA GLY A 113 -40.18 26.49 -13.86
C GLY A 113 -39.18 26.59 -15.01
N ASP A 114 -39.07 27.80 -15.57
CA ASP A 114 -38.13 28.10 -16.64
C ASP A 114 -36.81 28.62 -16.07
N PHE A 115 -35.70 28.01 -16.50
CA PHE A 115 -34.37 28.34 -15.98
C PHE A 115 -33.38 28.52 -17.13
N THR A 116 -32.42 29.44 -17.01
CA THR A 116 -31.27 29.45 -17.91
C THR A 116 -30.36 28.26 -17.61
N ARG A 117 -29.48 27.85 -18.54
CA ARG A 117 -28.57 26.70 -18.30
C ARG A 117 -27.72 26.89 -17.04
N GLU A 118 -27.21 28.10 -16.83
CA GLU A 118 -26.38 28.42 -15.67
C GLU A 118 -27.19 28.38 -14.36
N ASP A 119 -28.41 28.93 -14.35
CA ASP A 119 -29.29 28.91 -13.18
C ASP A 119 -29.78 27.51 -12.85
N LEU A 120 -30.08 26.72 -13.88
CA LEU A 120 -30.49 25.32 -13.74
C LEU A 120 -29.34 24.48 -13.18
N SER A 121 -28.12 24.70 -13.65
CA SER A 121 -26.93 24.00 -13.17
C SER A 121 -26.63 24.32 -11.71
N LYS A 122 -26.72 25.60 -11.32
CA LYS A 122 -26.55 26.04 -9.93
C LYS A 122 -27.64 25.48 -9.02
N LYS A 123 -28.89 25.44 -9.49
CA LYS A 123 -30.00 24.86 -8.73
C LYS A 123 -29.87 23.35 -8.59
N ALA A 124 -29.53 22.64 -9.66
CA ALA A 124 -29.32 21.20 -9.62
C ALA A 124 -28.11 20.83 -8.74
N ALA A 125 -27.01 21.58 -8.85
CA ALA A 125 -25.84 21.44 -7.98
C ALA A 125 -26.21 21.65 -6.50
N GLY A 126 -26.94 22.73 -6.22
CA GLY A 126 -27.38 23.06 -4.86
C GLY A 126 -28.37 22.04 -4.28
N GLN A 127 -29.26 21.46 -5.09
CA GLN A 127 -30.22 20.46 -4.61
C GLN A 127 -29.61 19.07 -4.42
N LEU A 128 -28.56 18.74 -5.17
CA LEU A 128 -27.84 17.47 -5.05
C LEU A 128 -26.58 17.54 -4.19
N ASP A 129 -26.32 18.71 -3.59
CA ASP A 129 -25.15 18.96 -2.75
C ASP A 129 -23.82 18.71 -3.50
N ILE A 130 -23.78 19.08 -4.78
CA ILE A 130 -22.58 18.99 -5.62
C ILE A 130 -21.82 20.31 -5.53
N ASP A 131 -20.52 20.23 -5.24
CA ASP A 131 -19.66 21.41 -5.07
C ASP A 131 -19.75 22.40 -6.23
N LYS A 132 -19.69 23.70 -5.89
CA LYS A 132 -19.82 24.79 -6.87
C LYS A 132 -18.76 24.78 -7.97
N GLU A 133 -17.59 24.24 -7.66
CA GLU A 133 -16.49 24.04 -8.62
C GLU A 133 -16.88 23.04 -9.72
N ASN A 134 -17.87 22.17 -9.46
CA ASN A 134 -18.44 21.21 -10.40
C ASN A 134 -19.73 21.72 -11.09
N ILE A 135 -20.15 22.97 -10.88
CA ILE A 135 -21.26 23.59 -11.65
C ILE A 135 -20.98 23.59 -13.16
N PRO A 136 -19.76 23.88 -13.64
CA PRO A 136 -19.42 23.72 -15.06
C PRO A 136 -19.67 22.30 -15.56
N SER A 137 -19.29 21.29 -14.76
CA SER A 137 -19.55 19.87 -15.04
C SER A 137 -21.06 19.59 -15.16
N ILE A 138 -21.88 20.12 -14.26
CA ILE A 138 -23.34 19.96 -14.31
C ILE A 138 -23.95 20.69 -15.52
N SER A 139 -23.44 21.87 -15.85
CA SER A 139 -23.87 22.64 -17.03
C SER A 139 -23.56 21.89 -18.32
N THR A 140 -22.40 21.26 -18.40
CA THR A 140 -22.06 20.34 -19.49
C THR A 140 -22.99 19.14 -19.51
N ALA A 141 -23.31 18.52 -18.36
CA ALA A 141 -24.28 17.42 -18.26
C ALA A 141 -25.64 17.80 -18.86
N ILE A 142 -26.16 18.96 -18.47
CA ILE A 142 -27.42 19.52 -18.97
C ILE A 142 -27.33 19.76 -20.48
N GLY A 143 -26.22 20.30 -20.96
CA GLY A 143 -25.97 20.46 -22.40
C GLY A 143 -25.97 19.14 -23.16
N ILE A 144 -25.48 18.05 -22.57
CA ILE A 144 -25.55 16.70 -23.15
C ILE A 144 -27.00 16.21 -23.19
N PHE A 145 -27.80 16.45 -22.14
CA PHE A 145 -29.23 16.10 -22.11
C PHE A 145 -30.05 16.86 -23.17
N GLU A 146 -29.72 18.12 -23.43
CA GLU A 146 -30.29 18.92 -24.53
C GLU A 146 -29.92 18.35 -25.89
N ASN A 147 -28.67 17.92 -26.07
CA ASN A 147 -28.20 17.31 -27.32
C ASN A 147 -28.88 15.95 -27.61
N PHE A 148 -29.13 15.13 -26.59
CA PHE A 148 -29.98 13.94 -26.74
C PHE A 148 -31.47 14.30 -26.97
N GLY A 149 -31.85 15.55 -26.77
CA GLY A 149 -33.19 16.09 -27.03
C GLY A 149 -34.19 15.83 -25.91
N PHE A 150 -33.74 15.68 -24.67
CA PHE A 150 -34.62 15.61 -23.49
C PHE A 150 -35.05 17.01 -23.03
N LEU A 151 -34.21 18.01 -23.31
CA LEU A 151 -34.37 19.41 -22.97
C LEU A 151 -34.23 20.27 -24.23
N GLU A 152 -34.86 21.44 -24.25
CA GLU A 152 -34.84 22.43 -25.34
C GLU A 152 -34.55 23.81 -24.79
N THR A 153 -33.60 24.52 -25.41
CA THR A 153 -33.31 25.93 -25.09
C THR A 153 -34.13 26.85 -26.01
N SER A 154 -34.89 27.77 -25.43
CA SER A 154 -35.60 28.82 -26.19
C SER A 154 -34.66 29.92 -26.69
N ASP A 155 -35.12 30.75 -27.63
CA ASP A 155 -34.34 31.87 -28.20
C ASP A 155 -33.88 32.90 -27.14
N GLU A 156 -34.55 32.96 -25.98
CA GLU A 156 -34.17 33.83 -24.86
C GLU A 156 -33.21 33.14 -23.86
N GLY A 157 -32.77 31.91 -24.15
CA GLY A 157 -31.77 31.19 -23.35
C GLY A 157 -32.35 30.37 -22.18
N LEU A 158 -33.67 30.23 -22.10
CA LEU A 158 -34.35 29.44 -21.05
C LEU A 158 -34.56 27.99 -21.51
N ILE A 159 -34.19 27.04 -20.65
CA ILE A 159 -34.30 25.60 -20.82
C ILE A 159 -35.68 25.11 -20.38
N ARG A 160 -36.29 24.29 -21.24
CA ARG A 160 -37.56 23.61 -20.99
C ARG A 160 -37.44 22.14 -21.35
N ARG A 161 -38.35 21.32 -20.82
CA ARG A 161 -38.44 19.91 -21.22
C ARG A 161 -38.89 19.85 -22.69
N SER A 162 -38.21 19.03 -23.50
CA SER A 162 -38.53 18.93 -24.92
C SER A 162 -39.98 18.52 -25.13
N SER A 163 -40.70 19.31 -25.92
CA SER A 163 -42.12 19.11 -26.23
C SER A 163 -42.40 17.81 -26.99
N VAL A 164 -41.37 17.20 -27.58
CA VAL A 164 -41.44 15.93 -28.34
C VAL A 164 -41.84 14.73 -27.46
N ILE A 165 -41.59 14.82 -26.15
CA ILE A 165 -41.91 13.76 -25.18
C ILE A 165 -43.30 14.00 -24.56
N ALA A 166 -43.80 15.24 -24.55
CA ALA A 166 -45.07 15.61 -23.93
C ALA A 166 -46.32 15.24 -24.74
N GLU A 167 -46.22 14.91 -26.03
CA GLU A 167 -47.35 14.47 -26.83
C GLU A 167 -47.54 12.94 -26.81
N GLN A 168 -47.94 12.39 -25.66
CA GLN A 168 -48.86 11.25 -25.47
C GLN A 168 -48.67 10.58 -24.08
N SER A 169 -48.87 11.35 -23.00
CA SER A 169 -49.86 10.91 -22.02
C SER A 169 -51.17 11.61 -22.41
N GLY A 170 -51.81 11.11 -23.46
CA GLY A 170 -53.07 11.64 -23.92
C GLY A 170 -54.14 11.46 -22.86
N THR A 171 -54.59 12.57 -22.29
CA THR A 171 -56.01 12.91 -22.41
C THR A 171 -56.10 14.30 -23.02
N ASP A 172 -56.35 14.31 -24.32
CA ASP A 172 -57.00 15.41 -25.04
C ASP A 172 -58.32 15.74 -24.33
N GLN A 173 -58.57 17.03 -24.06
CA GLN A 173 -59.79 17.70 -24.50
C GLN A 173 -59.72 19.23 -24.30
N LEU A 174 -59.80 19.94 -25.45
CA LEU A 174 -60.52 21.20 -25.70
C LEU A 174 -59.95 22.48 -25.06
N GLU A 175 -59.89 23.66 -25.69
CA GLU A 175 -60.09 24.16 -27.04
C GLU A 175 -59.70 25.67 -26.99
N LYS A 176 -59.07 26.15 -28.06
CA LYS A 176 -59.23 27.48 -28.71
C LYS A 176 -58.77 28.81 -28.07
N ASP A 177 -57.91 29.46 -28.86
CA ASP A 177 -57.91 30.86 -29.30
C ASP A 177 -57.81 32.00 -28.25
N SER A 178 -56.67 32.70 -28.21
CA SER A 178 -56.51 34.02 -28.88
C SER A 178 -55.28 34.84 -28.42
N LYS A 179 -54.54 35.32 -29.42
CA LYS A 179 -53.72 36.55 -29.57
C LYS A 179 -53.31 37.44 -28.36
N ALA A 180 -52.02 37.81 -28.41
CA ALA A 180 -51.41 39.16 -28.29
C ALA A 180 -50.66 39.57 -26.99
N ASP A 181 -49.40 39.96 -27.22
CA ASP A 181 -48.58 41.03 -26.63
C ASP A 181 -48.36 41.18 -25.10
N SER A 182 -47.06 41.08 -24.76
CA SER A 182 -46.26 42.04 -23.97
C SER A 182 -46.17 41.97 -22.43
N LYS A 183 -44.89 41.90 -22.00
CA LYS A 183 -44.22 42.61 -20.88
C LYS A 183 -44.59 42.34 -19.41
N ASN A 184 -43.54 41.88 -18.71
CA ASN A 184 -43.04 42.24 -17.37
C ASN A 184 -43.90 42.05 -16.10
N GLU A 185 -43.31 41.19 -15.25
CA GLU A 185 -43.15 41.29 -13.80
C GLU A 185 -44.34 41.02 -12.85
N PRO A 186 -44.03 40.52 -11.64
CA PRO A 186 -44.70 39.36 -11.07
C PRO A 186 -45.58 39.73 -9.87
N ALA A 187 -46.71 39.02 -9.71
CA ALA A 187 -47.42 38.97 -8.44
C ALA A 187 -48.33 37.72 -8.37
N GLN A 188 -47.98 36.84 -7.42
CA GLN A 188 -48.85 36.13 -6.46
C GLN A 188 -50.34 35.92 -6.80
N GLN A 189 -50.80 34.67 -6.73
CA GLN A 189 -51.89 34.19 -5.84
C GLN A 189 -52.15 32.70 -6.12
N ASP A 190 -51.80 31.82 -5.19
CA ASP A 190 -52.63 31.35 -4.07
C ASP A 190 -53.58 30.21 -4.46
N LEU A 191 -53.22 29.01 -3.98
CA LEU A 191 -54.19 28.05 -3.46
C LEU A 191 -53.78 27.74 -2.02
N SER A 192 -54.35 28.53 -1.12
CA SER A 192 -54.30 28.39 0.33
C SER A 192 -55.04 27.14 0.80
N GLY A 193 -54.43 26.41 1.74
CA GLY A 193 -55.04 25.38 2.56
C GLY A 193 -54.28 25.22 3.88
N ASP A 194 -54.37 26.26 4.72
CA ASP A 194 -54.19 26.33 6.18
C ASP A 194 -53.03 25.60 6.88
N PHE A 195 -51.94 26.33 7.07
CA PHE A 195 -51.27 26.44 8.39
C PHE A 195 -51.13 27.93 8.74
N PRO A 196 -51.35 28.35 9.99
CA PRO A 196 -51.41 29.76 10.37
C PRO A 196 -50.03 30.44 10.25
N ALA A 197 -50.03 31.58 9.56
CA ALA A 197 -48.88 32.48 9.47
C ALA A 197 -48.86 33.44 10.67
N ASP A 198 -48.13 33.06 11.72
CA ASP A 198 -47.29 33.95 12.55
C ASP A 198 -46.61 33.07 13.61
N GLU A 199 -45.31 33.29 13.85
CA GLU A 199 -44.41 32.52 14.72
C GLU A 199 -43.90 31.18 14.17
N SER A 200 -43.17 31.21 13.05
CA SER A 200 -42.09 30.23 12.87
C SER A 200 -40.93 30.71 13.75
N PRO A 201 -40.50 29.98 14.79
CA PRO A 201 -39.32 30.39 15.56
C PRO A 201 -38.14 30.50 14.59
N GLU A 202 -37.32 31.56 14.68
CA GLU A 202 -36.01 31.59 14.01
C GLU A 202 -35.18 30.47 14.66
N ILE A 203 -35.22 29.28 14.06
CA ILE A 203 -34.47 28.12 14.55
C ILE A 203 -33.02 28.32 14.08
N GLU A 204 -32.11 28.63 15.01
CA GLU A 204 -30.70 28.83 14.72
C GLU A 204 -29.99 27.52 14.39
N PHE A 205 -28.96 27.55 13.53
CA PHE A 205 -28.23 26.32 13.18
C PHE A 205 -27.55 25.72 14.42
N PRO A 206 -27.63 24.39 14.62
CA PRO A 206 -27.01 23.76 15.77
C PRO A 206 -25.50 23.98 15.85
N PRO A 207 -24.93 24.01 17.07
CA PRO A 207 -23.50 24.23 17.26
C PRO A 207 -22.67 23.13 16.57
N THR A 208 -21.61 23.55 15.90
CA THR A 208 -20.79 22.69 15.03
C THR A 208 -19.47 22.27 15.66
N ARG A 209 -19.11 22.80 16.82
CA ARG A 209 -17.82 22.53 17.48
C ARG A 209 -17.98 22.53 18.99
N GLY A 210 -18.06 21.35 19.57
CA GLY A 210 -18.05 21.17 21.03
C GLY A 210 -18.39 19.73 21.42
N SER A 211 -17.91 19.31 22.58
CA SER A 211 -18.26 18.03 23.20
C SER A 211 -18.67 18.27 24.66
N PRO A 212 -19.66 17.53 25.20
CA PRO A 212 -20.11 17.69 26.58
C PRO A 212 -19.00 17.61 27.64
N GLU A 213 -18.03 16.70 27.49
CA GLU A 213 -16.92 16.51 28.45
C GLU A 213 -15.99 17.73 28.51
N ASP A 214 -15.53 18.20 27.35
CA ASP A 214 -14.70 19.42 27.25
C ASP A 214 -15.47 20.67 27.73
N LEU A 215 -16.79 20.72 27.52
CA LEU A 215 -17.63 21.82 28.01
C LEU A 215 -17.65 21.87 29.54
N VAL A 216 -17.78 20.72 30.22
CA VAL A 216 -17.72 20.66 31.69
C VAL A 216 -16.37 21.16 32.22
N THR A 217 -15.29 20.91 31.50
CA THR A 217 -13.95 21.41 31.86
C THR A 217 -13.91 22.95 31.85
N ILE A 218 -14.47 23.59 30.82
CA ILE A 218 -14.59 25.06 30.79
C ILE A 218 -15.55 25.57 31.86
N ILE A 219 -16.68 24.89 32.07
CA ILE A 219 -17.65 25.26 33.11
C ILE A 219 -17.03 25.23 34.51
N ASN A 220 -16.15 24.28 34.80
CA ASN A 220 -15.43 24.21 36.08
C ASN A 220 -14.43 25.35 36.27
N VAL A 221 -13.86 25.90 35.19
CA VAL A 221 -13.04 27.11 35.26
C VAL A 221 -13.91 28.33 35.51
N LEU A 222 -15.05 28.44 34.81
CA LEU A 222 -15.98 29.55 34.95
C LEU A 222 -16.74 29.53 36.30
N SER A 223 -16.81 28.38 37.00
CA SER A 223 -17.51 28.23 38.29
C SER A 223 -16.79 28.90 39.47
N GLY A 224 -15.53 29.31 39.28
CA GLY A 224 -14.80 30.20 40.19
C GLY A 224 -15.48 31.57 40.37
N GLY A 225 -16.44 31.90 39.50
CA GLY A 225 -17.22 33.14 39.51
C GLY A 225 -16.53 34.28 38.76
N GLY A 226 -17.31 35.17 38.15
CA GLY A 226 -16.81 36.26 37.31
C GLY A 226 -17.07 36.07 35.82
N THR A 227 -16.59 37.00 35.01
CA THR A 227 -16.64 36.95 33.54
C THR A 227 -15.25 36.71 33.00
N TYR A 228 -15.08 35.74 32.11
CA TYR A 228 -13.79 35.33 31.57
C TYR A 228 -13.76 35.61 30.06
N SER A 229 -12.70 36.22 29.57
CA SER A 229 -12.43 36.33 28.13
C SER A 229 -12.02 34.97 27.55
N THR A 230 -12.08 34.85 26.23
CA THR A 230 -11.65 33.61 25.55
C THR A 230 -10.17 33.32 25.86
N GLU A 231 -9.33 34.35 25.93
CA GLU A 231 -7.91 34.28 26.25
C GLU A 231 -7.67 33.77 27.68
N GLU A 232 -8.41 34.29 28.66
CA GLU A 232 -8.28 33.85 30.07
C GLU A 232 -8.71 32.39 30.27
N ILE A 233 -9.77 31.95 29.60
CA ILE A 233 -10.16 30.52 29.62
C ILE A 233 -9.05 29.69 28.96
N THR A 234 -8.47 30.14 27.84
CA THR A 234 -7.39 29.44 27.11
C THR A 234 -6.11 29.31 27.94
N GLU A 235 -5.86 30.20 28.90
CA GLU A 235 -4.69 30.12 29.79
C GLU A 235 -4.90 29.15 30.96
N GLU A 236 -6.15 28.95 31.40
CA GLU A 236 -6.52 28.05 32.51
C GLU A 236 -6.83 26.61 32.06
N VAL A 237 -7.08 26.38 30.76
CA VAL A 237 -7.29 25.05 30.19
C VAL A 237 -6.28 24.73 29.07
N GLU A 238 -5.88 23.47 28.93
CA GLU A 238 -4.97 23.03 27.84
C GLU A 238 -5.67 22.93 26.46
N PHE A 239 -6.56 23.88 26.14
CA PHE A 239 -7.28 23.92 24.87
C PHE A 239 -6.79 25.06 23.99
N SER A 240 -6.80 24.88 22.67
CA SER A 240 -6.50 25.99 21.75
C SER A 240 -7.58 27.07 21.81
N LYS A 241 -7.22 28.33 21.55
CA LYS A 241 -8.15 29.46 21.49
C LYS A 241 -9.38 29.20 20.59
N ARG A 242 -9.16 28.55 19.44
CA ARG A 242 -10.25 28.19 18.51
C ARG A 242 -11.19 27.12 19.09
N LYS A 243 -10.65 26.18 19.88
CA LYS A 243 -11.44 25.15 20.59
C LYS A 243 -12.25 25.76 21.73
N VAL A 244 -11.65 26.68 22.49
CA VAL A 244 -12.33 27.43 23.56
C VAL A 244 -13.51 28.23 22.99
N GLN A 245 -13.32 28.96 21.88
CA GLN A 245 -14.42 29.70 21.22
C GLN A 245 -15.58 28.80 20.78
N GLY A 246 -15.27 27.63 20.22
CA GLY A 246 -16.31 26.66 19.85
C GLY A 246 -17.07 26.15 21.07
N LEU A 247 -16.35 25.79 22.14
CA LEU A 247 -16.97 25.27 23.36
C LEU A 247 -17.79 26.32 24.12
N THR A 248 -17.39 27.59 24.12
CA THR A 248 -18.20 28.67 24.73
C THR A 248 -19.46 28.93 23.93
N GLN A 249 -19.40 28.91 22.60
CA GLN A 249 -20.57 29.02 21.72
C GLN A 249 -21.52 27.83 21.88
N TYR A 250 -20.96 26.62 21.98
CA TYR A 250 -21.71 25.40 22.28
C TYR A 250 -22.39 25.46 23.66
N GLY A 251 -21.66 25.91 24.69
CA GLY A 251 -22.19 26.13 26.03
C GLY A 251 -23.27 27.22 26.10
N ALA A 252 -23.16 28.24 25.25
CA ALA A 252 -24.15 29.30 25.13
C ALA A 252 -25.43 28.84 24.44
N ALA A 253 -25.31 28.08 23.36
CA ALA A 253 -26.46 27.46 22.69
C ALA A 253 -27.27 26.55 23.62
N LEU A 254 -26.59 25.81 24.50
CA LEU A 254 -27.24 24.94 25.50
C LEU A 254 -27.69 25.68 26.78
N GLY A 255 -27.45 26.99 26.87
CA GLY A 255 -27.87 27.82 28.00
C GLY A 255 -27.06 27.63 29.28
N PHE A 256 -25.87 27.04 29.23
CA PHE A 256 -24.95 26.88 30.37
C PHE A 256 -23.97 28.05 30.51
N VAL A 257 -23.60 28.66 29.39
CA VAL A 257 -22.71 29.83 29.33
C VAL A 257 -23.50 31.00 28.76
N LYS A 258 -23.23 32.20 29.24
CA LYS A 258 -23.75 33.44 28.68
C LYS A 258 -22.63 34.11 27.91
N GLU A 259 -22.85 34.33 26.61
CA GLU A 259 -21.88 34.90 25.68
C GLU A 259 -22.27 36.37 25.40
N ASP A 260 -21.50 37.31 25.96
CA ASP A 260 -21.54 38.75 25.64
C ASP A 260 -20.15 39.14 25.06
N GLU A 261 -19.53 40.27 25.45
CA GLU A 261 -18.11 40.56 25.15
C GLU A 261 -17.14 39.67 25.98
N SER A 262 -17.66 38.93 26.96
CA SER A 262 -16.98 37.96 27.83
C SER A 262 -17.93 36.81 28.20
N HIS A 263 -17.39 35.72 28.74
CA HIS A 263 -18.11 34.47 29.04
C HIS A 263 -18.37 34.31 30.53
N GLN A 264 -19.61 34.01 30.92
CA GLN A 264 -19.99 33.77 32.31
C GLN A 264 -20.93 32.57 32.41
N LEU A 265 -20.92 31.82 33.51
CA LEU A 265 -21.94 30.78 33.74
C LEU A 265 -23.33 31.37 33.97
N THR A 266 -24.33 30.72 33.38
CA THR A 266 -25.73 30.88 33.78
C THR A 266 -26.01 30.12 35.07
N ASP A 267 -27.18 30.33 35.68
CA ASP A 267 -27.59 29.54 36.87
C ASP A 267 -27.56 28.03 36.57
N SER A 268 -27.99 27.61 35.39
CA SER A 268 -27.93 26.20 34.94
C SER A 268 -26.50 25.69 34.75
N GLY A 269 -25.59 26.51 34.20
CA GLY A 269 -24.18 26.14 34.06
C GLY A 269 -23.43 26.09 35.39
N PHE A 270 -23.78 26.98 36.32
CA PHE A 270 -23.26 26.97 37.68
C PHE A 270 -23.70 25.70 38.42
N GLU A 271 -24.99 25.36 38.41
CA GLU A 271 -25.48 24.09 39.00
C GLU A 271 -24.86 22.85 38.35
N LEU A 272 -24.61 22.88 37.03
CA LEU A 272 -23.91 21.80 36.32
C LEU A 272 -22.48 21.56 36.87
N SER A 273 -21.77 22.62 37.29
CA SER A 273 -20.42 22.53 37.87
C SER A 273 -20.37 21.86 39.25
N PHE A 274 -21.50 21.80 39.97
CA PHE A 274 -21.59 21.17 41.30
C PHE A 274 -22.26 19.80 41.29
N CYS A 275 -22.59 19.25 40.11
CA CYS A 275 -23.19 17.93 39.99
C CYS A 275 -22.19 16.83 40.38
N SER A 276 -22.47 16.13 41.48
CA SER A 276 -21.59 15.08 42.02
C SER A 276 -21.80 13.69 41.43
N ASP A 277 -22.87 13.47 40.67
CA ASP A 277 -23.21 12.21 40.02
C ASP A 277 -23.73 12.42 38.58
N ASP A 278 -23.66 11.36 37.78
CA ASP A 278 -23.98 11.40 36.35
C ASP A 278 -25.48 11.64 36.09
N SER A 279 -26.36 11.12 36.96
CA SER A 279 -27.81 11.31 36.83
C SER A 279 -28.25 12.77 36.98
N GLN A 280 -27.55 13.57 37.80
CA GLN A 280 -27.79 15.00 37.90
C GLN A 280 -27.32 15.73 36.63
N ARG A 281 -26.16 15.34 36.08
CA ARG A 281 -25.62 15.91 34.83
C ARG A 281 -26.53 15.61 33.63
N GLU A 282 -26.96 14.36 33.50
CA GLU A 282 -27.93 13.93 32.47
C GLU A 282 -29.20 14.78 32.51
N ARG A 283 -29.74 15.05 33.71
CA ARG A 283 -30.95 15.85 33.87
C ARG A 283 -30.80 17.28 33.32
N TRP A 284 -29.62 17.89 33.48
CA TRP A 284 -29.35 19.22 32.95
C TRP A 284 -29.22 19.21 31.43
N PHE A 285 -28.54 18.23 30.84
CA PHE A 285 -28.48 18.07 29.38
C PHE A 285 -29.84 17.72 28.76
N ARG A 286 -30.67 16.90 29.43
CA ARG A 286 -32.08 16.67 29.03
C ARG A 286 -32.88 17.97 29.01
N THR A 287 -32.67 18.82 30.01
CA THR A 287 -33.33 20.13 30.09
C THR A 287 -32.85 21.04 28.95
N ALA A 288 -31.55 21.07 28.67
CA ALA A 288 -30.96 21.84 27.58
C ALA A 288 -31.45 21.38 26.20
N ILE A 289 -31.53 20.08 25.92
CA ILE A 289 -32.08 19.54 24.65
C ILE A 289 -33.54 19.94 24.49
N ARG A 290 -34.33 19.91 25.57
CA ARG A 290 -35.74 20.28 25.54
C ARG A 290 -35.96 21.78 25.31
N GLU A 291 -35.07 22.62 25.82
CA GLU A 291 -35.17 24.08 25.76
C GLU A 291 -34.49 24.68 24.52
N TYR A 292 -33.49 24.01 23.95
CA TYR A 292 -32.84 24.46 22.72
C TYR A 292 -33.66 24.05 21.49
N ASN A 293 -34.33 25.06 20.90
CA ASN A 293 -35.31 24.88 19.81
C ASN A 293 -34.77 24.05 18.63
N SER A 294 -33.51 24.24 18.26
CA SER A 294 -32.88 23.56 17.13
C SER A 294 -32.76 22.07 17.37
N TYR A 295 -32.21 21.65 18.51
CA TYR A 295 -32.10 20.23 18.87
C TYR A 295 -33.46 19.58 19.05
N ARG A 296 -34.39 20.26 19.72
CA ARG A 296 -35.77 19.76 19.87
C ARG A 296 -36.44 19.51 18.53
N HIS A 297 -36.32 20.46 17.59
CA HIS A 297 -36.95 20.35 16.28
C HIS A 297 -36.34 19.23 15.43
N ILE A 298 -35.00 19.17 15.35
CA ILE A 298 -34.28 18.13 14.57
C ILE A 298 -34.64 16.74 15.07
N LEU A 299 -34.59 16.52 16.38
CA LEU A 299 -34.87 15.21 16.97
C LEU A 299 -36.34 14.83 16.79
N ARG A 300 -37.28 15.77 16.99
CA ARG A 300 -38.72 15.51 16.77
C ARG A 300 -38.99 15.09 15.33
N ALA A 301 -38.49 15.84 14.35
CA ALA A 301 -38.69 15.52 12.93
C ALA A 301 -38.04 14.18 12.55
N SER A 302 -36.83 13.92 13.07
CA SER A 302 -36.13 12.64 12.82
C SER A 302 -36.95 11.46 13.33
N PHE A 303 -37.57 11.60 14.50
CA PHE A 303 -38.43 10.58 15.08
C PHE A 303 -39.79 10.42 14.40
N GLU A 304 -40.32 11.43 13.71
CA GLU A 304 -41.55 11.30 12.92
C GLU A 304 -41.34 10.45 11.65
N SER A 305 -40.10 10.40 11.16
CA SER A 305 -39.70 9.59 9.99
C SER A 305 -39.35 8.12 10.31
N LEU A 306 -39.23 7.78 11.60
CA LEU A 306 -38.79 6.46 12.09
C LEU A 306 -39.96 5.63 12.63
N ASP A 307 -39.97 4.32 12.32
CA ASP A 307 -40.94 3.35 12.85
C ASP A 307 -40.89 3.26 14.39
N LYS A 308 -41.93 2.67 15.00
CA LYS A 308 -42.06 2.62 16.48
C LYS A 308 -41.07 1.68 17.18
N ASP A 309 -40.47 0.75 16.45
CA ASP A 309 -39.62 -0.33 16.98
C ASP A 309 -38.15 -0.22 16.54
N VAL A 310 -37.63 1.01 16.46
CA VAL A 310 -36.24 1.27 16.06
C VAL A 310 -35.34 1.32 17.31
N ASP A 311 -34.18 0.67 17.23
CA ASP A 311 -33.16 0.56 18.28
C ASP A 311 -31.94 1.48 18.06
N ALA A 312 -31.92 2.26 16.96
CA ALA A 312 -30.88 3.25 16.69
C ALA A 312 -31.39 4.56 16.04
N LEU A 313 -30.80 5.68 16.43
CA LEU A 313 -30.98 6.97 15.76
C LEU A 313 -29.76 7.27 14.89
N GLU A 314 -29.91 7.15 13.57
CA GLU A 314 -28.79 7.21 12.60
C GLU A 314 -28.57 8.61 12.01
N SER A 315 -27.32 8.93 11.67
CA SER A 315 -26.90 10.20 11.09
C SER A 315 -27.60 10.58 9.79
N PRO A 316 -27.93 9.67 8.84
CA PRO A 316 -28.61 10.05 7.59
C PRO A 316 -30.04 10.57 7.85
N THR A 317 -30.71 10.04 8.87
CA THR A 317 -32.04 10.47 9.29
C THR A 317 -31.99 11.91 9.82
N ILE A 318 -31.02 12.19 10.68
CA ILE A 318 -30.80 13.54 11.25
C ILE A 318 -30.33 14.51 10.16
N GLU A 319 -29.46 14.06 9.25
CA GLU A 319 -28.94 14.88 8.15
C GLU A 319 -30.06 15.33 7.20
N LYS A 320 -30.98 14.42 6.85
CA LYS A 320 -32.14 14.73 6.03
C LYS A 320 -32.99 15.83 6.66
N GLU A 321 -33.25 15.76 7.97
CA GLU A 321 -34.04 16.76 8.67
C GLU A 321 -33.27 18.08 8.85
N LEU A 322 -31.97 18.05 9.12
CA LEU A 322 -31.12 19.25 9.14
C LEU A 322 -31.15 20.02 7.82
N ARG A 323 -31.12 19.30 6.69
CA ARG A 323 -31.18 19.90 5.34
C ARG A 323 -32.59 20.44 5.04
N THR A 324 -33.62 19.74 5.48
CA THR A 324 -35.03 20.11 5.24
C THR A 324 -35.49 21.28 6.12
N THR A 325 -35.19 21.26 7.42
CA THR A 325 -35.62 22.26 8.41
C THR A 325 -34.92 23.61 8.23
N PHE A 326 -33.61 23.61 8.00
CA PHE A 326 -32.82 24.83 7.98
C PHE A 326 -32.61 25.40 6.56
N GLY A 327 -33.19 24.76 5.54
CA GLY A 327 -33.24 25.27 4.16
C GLY A 327 -31.87 25.65 3.60
N PHE A 328 -30.82 24.95 3.99
CA PHE A 328 -29.45 25.35 3.65
C PHE A 328 -29.10 25.01 2.20
N THR A 329 -28.51 26.00 1.54
CA THR A 329 -28.06 25.97 0.15
C THR A 329 -26.55 26.17 0.00
N ASP A 330 -25.76 26.24 1.09
CA ASP A 330 -24.32 26.54 0.99
C ASP A 330 -23.53 26.36 2.30
N ASN A 331 -23.33 25.14 2.79
CA ASN A 331 -22.25 24.87 3.77
C ASN A 331 -21.64 23.48 3.51
N THR A 332 -20.31 23.41 3.46
CA THR A 332 -19.50 22.20 3.23
C THR A 332 -20.00 21.04 4.10
N GLN A 333 -20.17 19.84 3.53
CA GLN A 333 -20.68 18.64 4.24
C GLN A 333 -20.05 18.39 5.61
N ASP A 334 -18.77 18.77 5.78
CA ASP A 334 -18.06 18.71 7.06
C ASP A 334 -18.75 19.49 8.19
N THR A 335 -19.37 20.62 7.91
CA THR A 335 -20.06 21.45 8.91
C THR A 335 -21.34 20.78 9.41
N VAL A 336 -22.12 20.20 8.49
CA VAL A 336 -23.33 19.42 8.83
C VAL A 336 -22.95 18.16 9.59
N ARG A 337 -21.92 17.45 9.14
CA ARG A 337 -21.40 16.26 9.81
C ARG A 337 -20.91 16.56 11.23
N THR A 338 -20.20 17.68 11.43
CA THR A 338 -19.71 18.05 12.77
C THR A 338 -20.86 18.47 13.69
N ALA A 339 -21.89 19.16 13.18
CA ALA A 339 -23.11 19.45 13.95
C ALA A 339 -23.89 18.18 14.35
N ILE A 340 -24.01 17.20 13.46
CA ILE A 340 -24.63 15.90 13.77
C ILE A 340 -23.86 15.19 14.88
N ASN A 341 -22.53 15.14 14.78
CA ASN A 341 -21.70 14.52 15.81
C ASN A 341 -21.86 15.21 17.17
N THR A 342 -21.84 16.55 17.20
CA THR A 342 -22.04 17.32 18.45
C THR A 342 -23.45 17.10 19.02
N LEU A 343 -24.50 17.03 18.20
CA LEU A 343 -25.86 16.69 18.64
C LEU A 343 -25.94 15.28 19.26
N LEU A 344 -25.44 14.26 18.56
CA LEU A 344 -25.50 12.88 19.03
C LEU A 344 -24.72 12.68 20.34
N GLN A 345 -23.55 13.31 20.48
CA GLN A 345 -22.81 13.32 21.75
C GLN A 345 -23.57 14.05 22.87
N THR A 346 -24.34 15.10 22.54
CA THR A 346 -25.21 15.78 23.54
C THR A 346 -26.34 14.87 24.01
N VAL A 347 -26.90 14.06 23.10
CA VAL A 347 -27.96 13.09 23.40
C VAL A 347 -27.45 11.96 24.31
N GLU A 348 -26.25 11.45 24.06
CA GLU A 348 -25.56 10.51 24.94
C GLU A 348 -25.32 11.11 26.34
N ALA A 349 -24.83 12.36 26.42
CA ALA A 349 -24.62 13.05 27.69
C ALA A 349 -25.93 13.36 28.45
N ALA A 350 -27.06 13.35 27.77
CA ALA A 350 -28.39 13.39 28.36
C ALA A 350 -28.89 12.01 28.83
N GLY A 351 -28.08 10.95 28.69
CA GLY A 351 -28.38 9.59 29.14
C GLY A 351 -29.39 8.88 28.25
N PHE A 352 -29.33 9.11 26.92
CA PHE A 352 -30.15 8.39 25.94
C PHE A 352 -29.25 7.66 24.94
N GLY A 353 -28.87 6.42 25.29
CA GLY A 353 -28.08 5.54 24.43
C GLY A 353 -26.60 5.87 24.35
N GLU A 354 -25.86 5.03 23.60
CA GLU A 354 -24.41 5.15 23.40
C GLU A 354 -24.09 5.67 22.00
N TYR A 355 -23.19 6.64 21.92
CA TYR A 355 -22.74 7.22 20.65
C TYR A 355 -21.75 6.28 19.94
N ARG A 356 -22.05 5.94 18.69
CA ARG A 356 -21.23 5.04 17.86
C ARG A 356 -20.81 5.73 16.57
N VAL A 357 -19.49 5.81 16.34
CA VAL A 357 -18.90 6.34 15.11
C VAL A 357 -18.89 5.27 14.03
N GLY A 358 -19.49 5.55 12.87
CA GLY A 358 -19.48 4.64 11.72
C GLY A 358 -18.09 4.50 11.07
N ARG A 359 -17.70 3.28 10.69
CA ARG A 359 -16.52 2.98 9.84
C ARG A 359 -17.00 2.27 8.56
N GLY A 360 -16.40 2.60 7.41
CA GLY A 360 -16.88 2.11 6.11
C GLY A 360 -18.20 2.76 5.69
N SER A 361 -19.12 2.00 5.08
CA SER A 361 -20.44 2.48 4.60
C SER A 361 -21.52 2.60 5.68
N ASN A 362 -21.20 2.33 6.95
CA ASN A 362 -22.16 2.36 8.06
C ASN A 362 -22.28 3.78 8.66
N PRO A 363 -23.49 4.28 8.97
CA PRO A 363 -23.67 5.61 9.54
C PRO A 363 -23.26 5.71 11.02
N THR A 364 -22.89 6.92 11.42
CA THR A 364 -22.76 7.31 12.84
C THR A 364 -24.15 7.30 13.47
N ARG A 365 -24.30 6.83 14.72
CA ARG A 365 -25.63 6.65 15.33
C ARG A 365 -25.58 6.67 16.86
N ILE A 366 -26.76 6.80 17.47
CA ILE A 366 -26.99 6.47 18.89
C ILE A 366 -27.66 5.10 18.95
N GLU A 367 -27.01 4.13 19.61
CA GLU A 367 -27.59 2.79 19.87
C GLU A 367 -28.17 2.76 21.27
N SER A 368 -29.44 2.35 21.41
CA SER A 368 -30.14 2.39 22.70
C SER A 368 -31.28 1.38 22.74
N SER A 369 -31.81 1.11 23.93
CA SER A 369 -33.07 0.38 24.02
C SER A 369 -34.22 1.19 23.41
N THR A 370 -35.23 0.50 22.88
CA THR A 370 -36.44 1.12 22.32
C THR A 370 -37.16 1.99 23.37
N GLU A 371 -37.05 1.65 24.66
CA GLU A 371 -37.63 2.40 25.78
C GLU A 371 -36.93 3.76 26.00
N GLU A 372 -35.62 3.83 25.82
CA GLU A 372 -34.82 5.06 25.95
C GLU A 372 -35.04 6.01 24.76
N LEU A 373 -35.10 5.49 23.53
CA LEU A 373 -35.44 6.30 22.34
C LEU A 373 -36.87 6.80 22.40
N GLN A 374 -37.80 5.99 22.92
CA GLN A 374 -39.17 6.46 23.16
C GLN A 374 -39.21 7.57 24.23
N SER A 375 -38.39 7.47 25.28
CA SER A 375 -38.26 8.52 26.30
C SER A 375 -37.67 9.82 25.73
N LEU A 376 -36.70 9.74 24.81
CA LEU A 376 -36.17 10.89 24.10
C LEU A 376 -37.20 11.52 23.15
N ARG A 377 -37.96 10.69 22.42
CA ARG A 377 -39.08 11.14 21.57
C ARG A 377 -40.14 11.88 22.40
N ASP A 378 -40.49 11.35 23.57
CA ASP A 378 -41.44 11.98 24.49
C ASP A 378 -40.90 13.32 25.03
N LEU A 379 -39.58 13.41 25.34
CA LEU A 379 -38.93 14.62 25.82
C LEU A 379 -39.04 15.80 24.84
N VAL A 380 -38.92 15.55 23.53
CA VAL A 380 -38.89 16.60 22.48
C VAL A 380 -40.27 16.92 21.89
N THR A 381 -41.28 16.10 22.16
CA THR A 381 -42.65 16.25 21.62
C THR A 381 -43.64 16.90 22.60
N ASP A 382 -43.28 17.07 23.88
CA ASP A 382 -44.17 17.66 24.90
C ASP A 382 -44.33 19.19 24.71
N ASP A 383 -45.41 19.62 24.04
CA ASP A 383 -45.72 21.01 23.67
C ASP A 383 -46.32 21.86 24.82
N THR A 384 -45.67 21.86 25.99
CA THR A 384 -46.00 22.81 27.08
C THR A 384 -44.94 23.93 27.20
N ILE A 385 -44.96 24.89 26.26
CA ILE A 385 -44.27 26.18 26.47
C ILE A 385 -45.30 27.21 26.94
N SER A 386 -45.26 27.56 28.23
CA SER A 386 -45.86 28.80 28.74
C SER A 386 -44.79 29.88 28.80
N GLU A 387 -45.09 30.97 28.10
CA GLU A 387 -44.50 32.31 28.20
C GLU A 387 -43.94 32.64 29.59
N ARG A 388 -42.78 33.33 29.63
CA ARG A 388 -42.65 34.54 30.45
C ARG A 388 -41.45 35.40 30.08
N LYS A 389 -41.79 36.67 29.83
CA LYS A 389 -40.97 37.86 29.69
C LYS A 389 -40.21 38.25 30.97
N ASP A 390 -39.20 39.07 30.72
CA ASP A 390 -38.72 40.22 31.51
C ASP A 390 -37.85 39.95 32.75
N SER A 391 -36.59 40.38 32.62
CA SER A 391 -36.01 41.54 33.35
C SER A 391 -34.81 41.29 34.27
N GLN A 392 -33.90 42.27 34.20
CA GLN A 392 -32.91 42.73 35.19
C GLN A 392 -31.48 42.14 35.14
N SER A 393 -30.60 42.90 34.49
CA SER A 393 -29.27 43.26 35.01
C SER A 393 -29.39 43.83 36.44
N PRO A 394 -28.38 43.70 37.34
CA PRO A 394 -27.24 44.62 37.26
C PRO A 394 -25.89 44.14 37.89
N THR A 395 -24.79 44.76 37.44
CA THR A 395 -23.62 45.25 38.24
C THR A 395 -22.76 44.22 39.01
N SER A 396 -21.45 44.33 39.18
CA SER A 396 -20.45 45.38 38.95
C SER A 396 -19.11 44.87 39.51
N ASN A 397 -18.03 45.54 39.10
CA ASN A 397 -16.84 45.90 39.87
C ASN A 397 -15.57 45.04 39.75
N GLN A 398 -14.58 45.74 39.18
CA GLN A 398 -13.25 46.03 39.76
C GLN A 398 -12.21 44.90 39.66
N SER A 399 -10.94 45.14 39.36
CA SER A 399 -10.16 46.33 38.98
C SER A 399 -8.70 45.89 38.95
N GLU A 400 -7.90 46.63 38.20
CA GLU A 400 -6.51 47.01 38.54
C GLU A 400 -5.38 45.96 38.41
N ASP A 401 -4.49 46.29 37.47
CA ASP A 401 -3.09 46.66 37.73
C ASP A 401 -1.94 45.66 37.49
N THR A 402 -1.33 45.87 36.31
CA THR A 402 0.07 46.30 36.09
C THR A 402 1.25 45.36 36.38
N LYS A 403 1.99 45.11 35.28
CA LYS A 403 3.38 45.56 34.99
C LYS A 403 4.59 44.66 35.29
N THR A 404 5.34 44.44 34.19
CA THR A 404 6.81 44.63 33.98
C THR A 404 7.79 43.76 34.79
N ASP A 405 8.98 43.39 34.33
CA ASP A 405 9.81 43.77 33.19
C ASP A 405 11.02 42.80 33.10
N GLN A 406 11.67 42.76 31.92
CA GLN A 406 13.14 42.68 31.68
C GLN A 406 13.95 41.41 32.07
N SER A 407 15.01 40.96 31.37
CA SER A 407 15.72 41.30 30.11
C SER A 407 17.11 40.59 30.03
N LEU A 408 17.73 40.52 28.82
CA LEU A 408 19.18 40.44 28.48
C LEU A 408 19.92 39.08 28.72
N ASP A 409 20.90 38.58 27.93
CA ASP A 409 21.71 39.06 26.77
C ASP A 409 22.60 37.89 26.20
N GLN A 410 22.89 37.92 24.88
CA GLN A 410 24.18 37.78 24.12
C GLN A 410 25.29 36.74 24.53
N ASP A 411 26.18 36.16 23.69
CA ASP A 411 26.64 36.33 22.28
C ASP A 411 27.72 35.26 21.89
N THR A 412 27.87 34.98 20.56
CA THR A 412 29.10 34.69 19.70
C THR A 412 30.11 33.54 20.00
N SER A 413 30.88 32.88 19.07
CA SER A 413 31.08 32.88 17.59
C SER A 413 32.24 31.92 17.16
N GLN A 414 32.22 31.42 15.89
CA GLN A 414 33.35 31.15 14.92
C GLN A 414 34.37 29.99 15.16
N SER A 415 35.05 29.33 14.20
CA SER A 415 34.98 29.04 12.73
C SER A 415 36.26 28.25 12.27
N GLU A 416 36.20 27.50 11.12
CA GLU A 416 37.31 27.09 10.18
C GLU A 416 38.32 25.95 10.56
N LYS A 417 38.96 25.12 9.69
CA LYS A 417 38.89 24.60 8.29
C LYS A 417 40.11 23.63 8.05
N GLU A 418 39.98 22.66 7.13
CA GLU A 418 41.02 21.98 6.25
C GLU A 418 42.18 21.17 6.95
N ASP A 419 42.77 20.07 6.45
CA ASP A 419 43.03 19.51 5.10
C ASP A 419 43.50 18.03 5.17
N ALA A 420 43.56 17.35 4.01
CA ALA A 420 43.73 15.91 3.73
C ALA A 420 45.19 15.39 3.59
N GLY A 421 45.36 14.05 3.47
CA GLY A 421 46.61 13.36 3.08
C GLY A 421 46.45 11.86 2.74
N GLU A 422 47.00 11.47 1.58
CA GLU A 422 46.93 10.19 0.82
C GLU A 422 47.68 8.96 1.42
N SER A 423 47.27 7.73 1.03
CA SER A 423 48.09 6.56 0.56
C SER A 423 47.29 5.25 0.70
N SER A 424 47.39 4.15 -0.06
CA SER A 424 48.01 3.76 -1.35
C SER A 424 47.60 2.30 -1.62
N GLU A 425 47.19 1.98 -2.85
CA GLU A 425 46.94 0.63 -3.39
C GLU A 425 48.24 -0.21 -3.50
N GLN A 426 48.18 -1.51 -3.19
CA GLN A 426 48.87 -2.62 -3.90
C GLN A 426 48.59 -3.97 -3.24
N ASP A 427 48.50 -5.01 -4.09
CA ASP A 427 48.23 -6.45 -3.81
C ASP A 427 46.71 -6.76 -3.82
N ILE A 428 46.12 -7.51 -4.75
CA ILE A 428 46.43 -8.88 -5.19
C ILE A 428 45.87 -9.10 -6.62
N GLU A 429 46.75 -9.31 -7.60
CA GLU A 429 46.38 -9.77 -8.95
C GLU A 429 47.15 -11.08 -9.22
N ALA A 430 46.57 -12.24 -8.86
CA ALA A 430 46.99 -13.56 -9.34
C ALA A 430 46.05 -14.70 -8.88
N ASN A 431 45.08 -15.08 -9.73
CA ASN A 431 44.78 -16.49 -10.10
C ASN A 431 43.46 -16.58 -10.90
N LYS A 432 43.53 -16.32 -12.21
CA LYS A 432 42.50 -16.75 -13.17
C LYS A 432 42.82 -18.16 -13.66
N THR A 433 42.12 -19.16 -13.12
CA THR A 433 41.82 -20.42 -13.82
C THR A 433 40.40 -20.82 -13.44
N THR A 434 39.41 -20.28 -14.16
CA THR A 434 37.98 -20.46 -13.92
C THR A 434 37.57 -21.89 -14.28
N GLN A 435 37.49 -22.77 -13.29
CA GLN A 435 36.42 -23.76 -13.24
C GLN A 435 35.26 -23.05 -12.55
N SER A 436 34.10 -22.95 -13.20
CA SER A 436 32.88 -22.41 -12.60
C SER A 436 32.52 -23.24 -11.38
N ILE A 437 32.82 -22.72 -10.18
CA ILE A 437 32.32 -23.25 -8.93
C ILE A 437 30.86 -22.83 -8.90
N SER A 438 29.90 -23.78 -8.92
CA SER A 438 28.50 -23.44 -8.67
C SER A 438 28.42 -22.80 -7.29
N ARG A 439 27.87 -21.58 -7.22
CA ARG A 439 27.66 -20.88 -5.95
C ARG A 439 26.22 -21.15 -5.51
N GLY A 440 26.05 -21.80 -4.37
CA GLY A 440 24.73 -22.11 -3.80
C GLY A 440 24.74 -23.31 -2.86
N PRO A 441 23.65 -23.54 -2.11
CA PRO A 441 23.53 -24.69 -1.24
C PRO A 441 23.37 -25.99 -2.05
N ALA A 442 24.10 -27.03 -1.67
CA ALA A 442 24.10 -28.32 -2.36
C ALA A 442 22.70 -28.97 -2.44
N ILE A 443 21.90 -28.81 -1.38
CA ILE A 443 20.44 -29.04 -1.31
C ILE A 443 19.76 -27.70 -1.07
N ARG A 444 18.83 -27.32 -1.95
CA ARG A 444 18.06 -26.08 -1.87
C ARG A 444 16.57 -26.37 -1.85
N ILE A 445 15.81 -25.82 -0.91
CA ILE A 445 14.34 -25.84 -1.00
C ILE A 445 13.94 -24.74 -2.00
N SER A 446 13.51 -25.13 -3.20
CA SER A 446 13.10 -24.19 -4.25
C SER A 446 11.68 -23.67 -4.03
N GLU A 447 10.77 -24.52 -3.54
CA GLU A 447 9.38 -24.14 -3.28
C GLU A 447 8.82 -24.78 -2.01
N ILE A 448 7.85 -24.11 -1.41
CA ILE A 448 7.04 -24.64 -0.31
C ILE A 448 5.55 -24.47 -0.56
N ARG A 449 4.76 -25.42 -0.06
CA ARG A 449 3.30 -25.26 0.07
C ARG A 449 2.86 -25.70 1.46
N ILE A 450 2.23 -24.79 2.20
CA ILE A 450 1.73 -25.04 3.55
C ILE A 450 0.22 -25.11 3.52
N GLN A 451 -0.33 -26.19 4.09
CA GLN A 451 -1.76 -26.46 4.12
C GLN A 451 -2.19 -26.85 5.54
N ASN A 452 -3.40 -26.49 5.93
CA ASN A 452 -4.02 -26.92 7.18
C ASN A 452 -3.18 -26.71 8.45
N PHE A 453 -2.26 -25.74 8.47
CA PHE A 453 -1.34 -25.49 9.58
C PHE A 453 -1.71 -24.20 10.31
N ARG A 454 -2.20 -24.31 11.55
CA ARG A 454 -2.59 -23.17 12.40
C ARG A 454 -3.54 -22.20 11.68
N ASN A 455 -3.16 -20.94 11.48
CA ASN A 455 -3.94 -19.93 10.77
C ASN A 455 -3.79 -19.98 9.24
N ILE A 456 -2.91 -20.84 8.72
CA ILE A 456 -2.69 -21.06 7.30
C ILE A 456 -3.66 -22.13 6.79
N ARG A 457 -4.38 -21.82 5.71
CA ARG A 457 -5.30 -22.78 5.06
C ARG A 457 -4.63 -23.51 3.91
N ASP A 458 -4.15 -22.73 2.95
CA ASP A 458 -3.36 -23.16 1.82
C ASP A 458 -2.63 -21.94 1.29
N THR A 459 -1.32 -22.03 1.16
CA THR A 459 -0.51 -20.96 0.59
C THR A 459 -0.47 -20.96 -0.93
N GLY A 460 -0.81 -22.08 -1.59
CA GLY A 460 -0.25 -22.38 -2.91
C GLY A 460 1.25 -22.70 -2.80
N TYR A 461 1.89 -22.95 -3.94
CA TYR A 461 3.35 -23.00 -3.97
C TYR A 461 3.91 -21.59 -3.83
N ILE A 462 4.99 -21.48 -3.05
CA ILE A 462 5.74 -20.26 -2.82
C ILE A 462 7.20 -20.55 -3.12
N GLU A 463 7.80 -19.79 -4.02
CA GLU A 463 9.22 -19.88 -4.31
C GLU A 463 10.08 -19.33 -3.17
N LEU A 464 11.19 -20.00 -2.90
CA LEU A 464 12.23 -19.59 -1.96
C LEU A 464 13.56 -19.39 -2.69
N GLU A 465 14.20 -18.26 -2.40
CA GLU A 465 15.56 -17.95 -2.81
C GLU A 465 16.58 -18.44 -1.76
N ASN A 466 17.88 -18.35 -2.08
CA ASN A 466 18.95 -18.68 -1.12
C ASN A 466 18.83 -17.87 0.18
N VAL A 467 18.45 -16.59 0.07
CA VAL A 467 17.99 -15.79 1.20
C VAL A 467 16.57 -15.38 0.90
N THR A 468 15.63 -15.64 1.79
CA THR A 468 14.22 -15.23 1.66
C THR A 468 13.76 -14.46 2.90
N THR A 469 13.09 -13.33 2.69
CA THR A 469 12.59 -12.48 3.77
C THR A 469 11.07 -12.45 3.80
N LEU A 470 10.48 -12.95 4.88
CA LEU A 470 9.05 -12.87 5.17
C LEU A 470 8.74 -11.56 5.91
N ILE A 471 7.99 -10.65 5.30
CA ILE A 471 7.63 -9.36 5.91
C ILE A 471 6.15 -9.23 6.20
N GLY A 472 5.78 -8.57 7.30
CA GLY A 472 4.38 -8.45 7.70
C GLY A 472 4.18 -7.93 9.12
N LYS A 473 2.96 -7.54 9.47
CA LYS A 473 2.62 -7.04 10.80
C LYS A 473 2.75 -8.15 11.84
N ASN A 474 2.78 -7.78 13.11
CA ASN A 474 2.63 -8.76 14.18
C ASN A 474 1.33 -9.55 13.96
N GLU A 475 1.39 -10.85 14.26
CA GLU A 475 0.25 -11.78 14.13
C GLU A 475 -0.20 -12.07 12.68
N SER A 476 0.55 -11.64 11.65
CA SER A 476 0.17 -11.93 10.25
C SER A 476 0.38 -13.39 9.81
N GLY A 477 1.13 -14.18 10.58
CA GLY A 477 1.42 -15.59 10.30
C GLY A 477 2.86 -15.91 9.88
N LYS A 478 3.80 -14.96 9.99
CA LYS A 478 5.23 -15.17 9.69
C LYS A 478 5.85 -16.31 10.52
N THR A 479 5.69 -16.26 11.85
CA THR A 479 6.16 -17.32 12.76
C THR A 479 5.52 -18.66 12.41
N SER A 480 4.19 -18.69 12.18
CA SER A 480 3.50 -19.92 11.72
C SER A 480 4.09 -20.48 10.42
N THR A 481 4.58 -19.62 9.53
CA THR A 481 5.20 -20.03 8.26
C THR A 481 6.55 -20.68 8.51
N LEU A 482 7.43 -20.05 9.31
CA LEU A 482 8.73 -20.63 9.67
C LEU A 482 8.57 -21.94 10.45
N GLU A 483 7.63 -22.00 11.39
CA GLU A 483 7.34 -23.22 12.15
C GLU A 483 6.77 -24.33 11.25
N ALA A 484 5.99 -24.00 10.21
CA ALA A 484 5.55 -24.99 9.25
C ALA A 484 6.74 -25.60 8.49
N ILE A 485 7.69 -24.78 8.03
CA ILE A 485 8.92 -25.25 7.36
C ILE A 485 9.75 -26.12 8.33
N SER A 486 9.99 -25.62 9.55
CA SER A 486 10.69 -26.36 10.61
C SER A 486 10.02 -27.70 10.94
N SER A 487 8.69 -27.75 10.89
CA SER A 487 7.92 -28.97 11.17
C SER A 487 8.17 -30.10 10.18
N PHE A 488 8.83 -29.85 9.04
CA PHE A 488 9.26 -30.91 8.12
C PHE A 488 10.35 -31.81 8.71
N SER A 489 11.03 -31.39 9.77
CA SER A 489 12.01 -32.22 10.49
C SER A 489 11.41 -33.56 10.94
N PRO A 490 12.16 -34.68 10.86
CA PRO A 490 11.74 -35.98 11.37
C PRO A 490 11.39 -35.97 12.87
N ASP A 491 12.02 -35.10 13.65
CA ASP A 491 11.84 -35.02 15.10
C ASP A 491 10.57 -34.25 15.52
N TYR A 492 9.94 -33.54 14.58
CA TYR A 492 8.70 -32.81 14.84
C TYR A 492 7.49 -33.74 14.71
N HIS A 493 6.66 -33.79 15.76
CA HIS A 493 5.41 -34.53 15.80
C HIS A 493 4.19 -33.60 15.91
N TYR A 494 3.32 -33.61 14.92
CA TYR A 494 2.12 -32.77 14.93
C TYR A 494 1.15 -33.13 16.05
N SER A 495 0.49 -32.09 16.57
CA SER A 495 -0.58 -32.16 17.54
C SER A 495 -1.85 -31.50 17.01
N GLU A 496 -3.00 -31.74 17.65
CA GLU A 496 -4.27 -31.07 17.32
C GLU A 496 -4.20 -29.53 17.37
N ARG A 497 -3.18 -28.95 18.03
CA ARG A 497 -2.97 -27.49 18.05
C ARG A 497 -2.33 -26.96 16.77
N ASP A 498 -1.62 -27.80 16.05
CA ASP A 498 -0.98 -27.46 14.78
C ASP A 498 -1.97 -27.48 13.64
N LEU A 499 -3.08 -28.20 13.78
CA LEU A 499 -4.10 -28.31 12.75
C LEU A 499 -4.95 -27.02 12.66
N SER A 500 -5.20 -26.55 11.44
CA SER A 500 -6.06 -25.40 11.22
C SER A 500 -7.49 -25.64 11.68
N THR A 501 -8.11 -24.63 12.29
CA THR A 501 -9.53 -24.67 12.70
C THR A 501 -10.49 -24.78 11.51
N SER A 502 -10.01 -24.52 10.30
CA SER A 502 -10.75 -24.68 9.05
C SER A 502 -10.62 -26.06 8.41
N ALA A 503 -9.76 -26.93 8.94
CA ALA A 503 -9.59 -28.28 8.43
C ALA A 503 -10.89 -29.09 8.65
N ASN A 504 -11.43 -29.67 7.57
CA ASN A 504 -12.62 -30.50 7.62
C ASN A 504 -12.30 -31.82 8.33
N THR A 505 -12.54 -31.86 9.65
CA THR A 505 -12.30 -33.04 10.52
C THR A 505 -13.33 -34.16 10.35
N SER A 506 -14.23 -34.06 9.35
CA SER A 506 -15.28 -35.04 9.06
C SER A 506 -14.80 -36.32 8.38
N GLU A 507 -13.54 -36.39 7.95
CA GLU A 507 -12.91 -37.60 7.38
C GLU A 507 -11.67 -37.98 8.19
N ARG A 508 -11.86 -38.64 9.34
CA ARG A 508 -10.75 -39.08 10.22
C ARG A 508 -9.87 -40.22 9.66
N ASP A 509 -10.05 -40.57 8.39
CA ASP A 509 -9.32 -41.63 7.69
C ASP A 509 -8.46 -41.10 6.51
N SER A 510 -8.42 -39.78 6.25
CA SER A 510 -7.63 -39.20 5.17
C SER A 510 -6.28 -38.64 5.66
N LYS A 511 -5.22 -38.86 4.86
CA LYS A 511 -3.93 -38.20 5.03
C LYS A 511 -4.10 -36.69 4.82
N ILE A 512 -4.07 -35.89 5.89
CA ILE A 512 -4.21 -34.42 5.80
C ILE A 512 -2.83 -33.82 5.50
N PRO A 513 -2.61 -33.18 4.34
CA PRO A 513 -1.33 -32.57 4.01
C PRO A 513 -1.09 -31.34 4.89
N ILE A 514 0.15 -31.20 5.37
CA ILE A 514 0.57 -30.06 6.20
C ILE A 514 1.60 -29.19 5.48
N ILE A 515 2.66 -29.80 4.97
CA ILE A 515 3.69 -29.07 4.24
C ILE A 515 4.27 -29.92 3.12
N THR A 516 4.44 -29.30 1.95
CA THR A 516 5.13 -29.85 0.79
C THR A 516 6.36 -29.01 0.55
N LEU A 517 7.52 -29.66 0.39
CA LEU A 517 8.77 -29.02 -0.03
C LEU A 517 9.13 -29.55 -1.42
N ARG A 518 9.45 -28.66 -2.36
CA ARG A 518 10.25 -29.02 -3.53
C ARG A 518 11.68 -28.59 -3.26
N PHE A 519 12.63 -29.50 -3.44
CA PHE A 519 14.03 -29.20 -3.27
C PHE A 519 14.88 -29.77 -4.40
N GLU A 520 15.89 -29.00 -4.75
CA GLU A 520 16.83 -29.26 -5.84
C GLU A 520 18.13 -29.83 -5.28
N LEU A 521 18.68 -30.81 -5.99
CA LEU A 521 20.00 -31.37 -5.72
C LEU A 521 20.99 -31.02 -6.82
N GLU A 522 22.10 -30.42 -6.42
CA GLU A 522 23.22 -30.17 -7.31
C GLU A 522 23.87 -31.47 -7.82
N ARG A 523 24.56 -31.34 -8.96
CA ARG A 523 25.23 -32.45 -9.63
C ARG A 523 26.15 -33.27 -8.71
N LEU A 524 26.88 -32.61 -7.82
CA LEU A 524 27.79 -33.28 -6.89
C LEU A 524 27.05 -34.24 -5.93
N LEU A 525 25.88 -33.85 -5.42
CA LEU A 525 25.06 -34.71 -4.58
C LEU A 525 24.36 -35.79 -5.41
N VAL A 526 23.93 -35.47 -6.62
CA VAL A 526 23.38 -36.48 -7.54
C VAL A 526 24.43 -37.57 -7.80
N ASP A 527 25.69 -37.20 -8.00
CA ASP A 527 26.78 -38.14 -8.23
C ASP A 527 27.13 -38.97 -6.98
N GLU A 528 26.98 -38.39 -5.79
CA GLU A 528 27.24 -39.07 -4.53
C GLU A 528 26.12 -40.06 -4.16
N PHE A 529 24.87 -39.58 -4.14
CA PHE A 529 23.70 -40.35 -3.70
C PHE A 529 23.12 -41.23 -4.82
N TYR A 530 23.26 -40.81 -6.08
CA TYR A 530 22.66 -41.44 -7.25
C TYR A 530 23.66 -41.65 -8.41
N PRO A 531 24.85 -42.26 -8.18
CA PRO A 531 25.90 -42.40 -9.21
C PRO A 531 25.47 -43.20 -10.45
N ALA A 532 24.42 -44.02 -10.33
CA ALA A 532 23.86 -44.78 -11.44
C ALA A 532 23.05 -43.92 -12.43
N LEU A 533 22.71 -42.70 -12.02
CA LEU A 533 21.75 -41.83 -12.70
C LEU A 533 22.39 -40.53 -13.20
N THR A 534 23.57 -40.17 -12.67
CA THR A 534 24.44 -39.08 -13.12
C THR A 534 24.34 -38.81 -14.62
N ASP A 535 24.64 -39.78 -15.49
CA ASP A 535 24.68 -39.53 -16.95
C ASP A 535 23.30 -39.54 -17.65
N THR A 536 22.22 -39.75 -16.91
CA THR A 536 20.86 -40.01 -17.45
C THR A 536 19.79 -39.04 -17.01
N ILE A 537 20.05 -38.19 -16.01
CA ILE A 537 19.11 -37.16 -15.56
C ILE A 537 19.73 -35.79 -15.80
N GLU A 538 18.90 -34.84 -16.23
CA GLU A 538 19.24 -33.42 -16.18
C GLU A 538 19.38 -32.99 -14.72
N THR A 539 20.30 -32.06 -14.48
CA THR A 539 20.57 -31.52 -13.13
C THR A 539 20.41 -30.02 -13.15
N PRO A 540 19.87 -29.40 -12.07
CA PRO A 540 19.59 -30.01 -10.76
C PRO A 540 18.40 -30.99 -10.74
N LEU A 541 18.47 -32.01 -9.89
CA LEU A 541 17.38 -32.99 -9.72
C LEU A 541 16.34 -32.44 -8.75
N THR A 542 15.09 -32.35 -9.16
CA THR A 542 13.99 -31.86 -8.32
C THR A 542 13.28 -33.00 -7.60
N ILE A 543 13.11 -32.85 -6.28
CA ILE A 543 12.38 -33.77 -5.42
C ILE A 543 11.25 -33.04 -4.73
N THR A 544 10.03 -33.54 -4.90
CA THR A 544 8.84 -33.04 -4.20
C THR A 544 8.51 -33.98 -3.05
N ARG A 545 8.33 -33.45 -1.83
CA ARG A 545 8.03 -34.26 -0.67
C ARG A 545 7.02 -33.61 0.27
N THR A 546 5.98 -34.36 0.59
CA THR A 546 4.85 -33.92 1.43
C THR A 546 4.90 -34.60 2.80
N LYS A 547 4.81 -33.82 3.87
CA LYS A 547 4.59 -34.30 5.24
C LYS A 547 3.12 -34.11 5.63
N TYR A 548 2.52 -35.19 6.13
CA TYR A 548 1.11 -35.22 6.55
C TYR A 548 0.97 -35.09 8.07
N PHE A 549 -0.24 -34.77 8.52
CA PHE A 549 -0.57 -34.59 9.94
C PHE A 549 -0.30 -35.82 10.80
N ASP A 550 -0.39 -37.02 10.24
CA ASP A 550 -0.04 -38.28 10.91
C ASP A 550 1.48 -38.52 11.00
N ASN A 551 2.29 -37.57 10.53
CA ASN A 551 3.74 -37.59 10.41
C ASN A 551 4.28 -38.58 9.37
N SER A 552 3.42 -39.10 8.48
CA SER A 552 3.87 -39.83 7.30
C SER A 552 4.43 -38.86 6.24
N TYR A 553 5.30 -39.39 5.38
CA TYR A 553 5.85 -38.67 4.23
C TYR A 553 5.43 -39.37 2.93
N GLU A 554 5.33 -38.59 1.87
CA GLU A 554 5.18 -39.06 0.49
C GLU A 554 6.13 -38.25 -0.38
N ALA A 555 6.82 -38.91 -1.31
CA ALA A 555 7.85 -38.29 -2.13
C ALA A 555 7.63 -38.63 -3.60
N GLU A 556 7.97 -37.68 -4.45
CA GLU A 556 7.95 -37.76 -5.90
C GLU A 556 9.26 -37.20 -6.43
N ILE A 557 9.91 -37.93 -7.33
CA ILE A 557 11.16 -37.51 -7.98
C ILE A 557 10.82 -37.20 -9.43
N ASP A 558 11.21 -36.03 -9.90
CA ASP A 558 11.10 -35.70 -11.31
C ASP A 558 12.25 -36.36 -12.09
N GLY A 559 12.09 -37.66 -12.37
CA GLY A 559 13.11 -38.47 -13.03
C GLY A 559 12.74 -39.94 -13.13
N PRO A 560 13.56 -40.76 -13.82
CA PRO A 560 13.28 -42.18 -14.06
C PRO A 560 13.49 -43.08 -12.83
N VAL A 561 13.36 -42.52 -11.63
CA VAL A 561 13.70 -43.15 -10.35
C VAL A 561 12.44 -43.31 -9.53
N ASP A 562 12.19 -44.54 -9.05
CA ASP A 562 11.11 -44.76 -8.10
C ASP A 562 11.54 -44.25 -6.72
N ALA A 563 10.85 -43.24 -6.21
CA ALA A 563 11.10 -42.64 -4.89
C ALA A 563 10.94 -43.63 -3.74
N GLU A 564 10.19 -44.72 -3.93
CA GLU A 564 10.03 -45.78 -2.92
C GLU A 564 11.24 -46.74 -2.85
N GLU A 565 12.08 -46.77 -3.89
CA GLU A 565 13.22 -47.70 -3.98
C GLU A 565 14.55 -47.09 -3.51
N VAL A 566 14.61 -45.77 -3.24
CA VAL A 566 15.84 -45.05 -2.90
C VAL A 566 15.66 -44.16 -1.66
N GLU A 567 16.70 -44.08 -0.82
CA GLU A 567 16.71 -43.21 0.36
C GLU A 567 16.98 -41.76 -0.07
N LEU A 568 15.96 -40.91 0.07
CA LEU A 568 16.04 -39.50 -0.31
C LEU A 568 16.70 -38.66 0.78
N PRO A 569 17.67 -37.79 0.44
CA PRO A 569 18.25 -36.87 1.40
C PRO A 569 17.19 -35.91 1.93
N THR A 570 17.31 -35.56 3.21
CA THR A 570 16.47 -34.56 3.88
C THR A 570 17.23 -33.26 4.04
N PRO A 571 16.62 -32.09 3.73
CA PRO A 571 17.22 -30.80 4.08
C PRO A 571 17.47 -30.73 5.59
N ASN A 572 18.64 -30.24 5.99
CA ASN A 572 18.97 -30.02 7.40
C ASN A 572 18.41 -28.66 7.84
N ILE A 573 17.22 -28.68 8.45
CA ILE A 573 16.49 -27.46 8.83
C ILE A 573 16.79 -27.09 10.28
N LEU A 574 17.35 -25.89 10.49
CA LEU A 574 17.66 -25.33 11.80
C LEU A 574 16.76 -24.13 12.06
N TYR A 575 15.94 -24.19 13.12
CA TYR A 575 15.01 -23.13 13.48
C TYR A 575 15.44 -22.41 14.75
N TYR A 576 15.54 -21.08 14.67
CA TYR A 576 15.92 -20.21 15.76
C TYR A 576 14.82 -19.19 16.07
N ASP A 577 14.07 -19.46 17.13
CA ASP A 577 13.10 -18.54 17.74
C ASP A 577 13.71 -17.67 18.86
N SER A 578 14.88 -18.08 19.35
CA SER A 578 15.58 -17.48 20.46
C SER A 578 17.06 -17.91 20.44
N TYR A 579 17.94 -17.05 20.96
CA TYR A 579 19.38 -17.32 20.97
C TYR A 579 19.92 -17.33 22.39
N SER A 580 20.78 -18.29 22.70
CA SER A 580 21.43 -18.32 24.00
C SER A 580 22.52 -17.25 24.06
N HIS A 581 22.44 -16.36 25.05
CA HIS A 581 23.41 -15.28 25.21
C HIS A 581 24.80 -15.81 25.50
N LEU A 582 25.79 -15.19 24.87
CA LEU A 582 27.20 -15.40 25.15
C LEU A 582 27.49 -15.07 26.61
N SER A 583 27.96 -16.06 27.36
CA SER A 583 28.29 -15.90 28.77
C SER A 583 29.65 -15.23 28.97
N ASP A 584 29.79 -14.48 30.06
CA ASP A 584 31.06 -13.85 30.46
C ASP A 584 32.20 -14.85 30.71
N SER A 585 31.84 -16.09 31.02
CA SER A 585 32.79 -17.16 31.33
C SER A 585 32.12 -18.53 31.26
N ALA A 586 32.92 -19.57 31.08
CA ALA A 586 32.51 -20.97 31.14
C ALA A 586 33.57 -21.81 31.87
N THR A 587 33.13 -22.79 32.65
CA THR A 587 34.05 -23.81 33.20
C THR A 587 34.23 -24.95 32.21
N ILE A 588 35.34 -25.68 32.32
CA ILE A 588 35.60 -26.87 31.49
C ILE A 588 34.46 -27.90 31.61
N GLU A 589 34.03 -28.20 32.84
CA GLU A 589 32.90 -29.10 33.10
C GLU A 589 31.61 -28.64 32.39
N GLN A 590 31.33 -27.34 32.35
CA GLN A 590 30.16 -26.79 31.67
C GLN A 590 30.22 -26.96 30.15
N LEU A 591 31.42 -26.83 29.57
CA LEU A 591 31.63 -26.99 28.13
C LEU A 591 31.50 -28.47 27.74
N GLU A 592 32.12 -29.38 28.50
CA GLU A 592 32.01 -30.83 28.26
C GLU A 592 30.57 -31.36 28.40
N ASN A 593 29.79 -30.78 29.31
CA ASN A 593 28.38 -31.11 29.49
C ASN A 593 27.44 -30.42 28.48
N GLY A 594 27.95 -29.54 27.61
CA GLY A 594 27.16 -28.79 26.63
C GLY A 594 26.25 -27.71 27.22
N GLU A 595 26.52 -27.22 28.44
CA GLU A 595 25.68 -26.23 29.13
C GLU A 595 25.83 -24.80 28.57
N ARG A 596 26.93 -24.52 27.87
CA ARG A 596 27.28 -23.19 27.33
C ARG A 596 27.51 -23.24 25.81
N PRO A 597 26.48 -23.53 25.00
CA PRO A 597 26.64 -23.79 23.56
C PRO A 597 27.24 -22.59 22.80
N THR A 598 26.74 -21.36 22.99
CA THR A 598 27.32 -20.18 22.33
C THR A 598 28.79 -19.94 22.70
N PHE A 599 29.18 -20.25 23.95
CA PHE A 599 30.59 -20.13 24.36
C PHE A 599 31.45 -21.24 23.74
N SER A 600 30.91 -22.47 23.61
CA SER A 600 31.57 -23.55 22.88
C SER A 600 31.78 -23.15 21.42
N ASN A 601 30.74 -22.65 20.76
CA ASN A 601 30.77 -22.20 19.38
C ASN A 601 31.83 -21.11 19.16
N LEU A 602 31.98 -20.18 20.10
CA LEU A 602 33.07 -19.19 20.06
C LEU A 602 34.46 -19.83 20.09
N LEU A 603 34.67 -20.83 20.95
CA LEU A 603 35.95 -21.55 21.02
C LEU A 603 36.20 -22.36 19.74
N ASP A 604 35.18 -23.00 19.21
CA ASP A 604 35.24 -23.78 17.97
C ASP A 604 35.60 -22.89 16.76
N LEU A 605 35.03 -21.68 16.68
CA LEU A 605 35.42 -20.65 15.68
C LEU A 605 36.90 -20.27 15.79
N GLY A 606 37.41 -20.13 17.01
CA GLY A 606 38.84 -19.91 17.25
C GLY A 606 39.72 -21.12 16.94
N GLY A 607 39.13 -22.31 16.77
CA GLY A 607 39.83 -23.58 16.65
C GLY A 607 40.43 -24.06 17.98
N LEU A 608 39.81 -23.69 19.11
CA LEU A 608 40.22 -24.10 20.46
C LEU A 608 39.38 -25.28 20.95
N SER A 609 40.03 -26.39 21.27
CA SER A 609 39.41 -27.46 22.05
C SER A 609 39.62 -27.25 23.55
N VAL A 610 38.74 -27.85 24.35
CA VAL A 610 38.83 -27.89 25.82
C VAL A 610 40.21 -28.40 26.29
N ASP A 611 40.76 -29.42 25.62
CA ASP A 611 42.08 -30.01 25.91
C ASP A 611 43.23 -28.99 25.84
N THR A 612 43.08 -27.93 25.03
CA THR A 612 44.10 -26.87 24.87
C THR A 612 44.41 -26.18 26.20
N PHE A 613 43.43 -26.09 27.10
CA PHE A 613 43.56 -25.46 28.41
C PHE A 613 44.26 -26.36 29.44
N GLU A 614 44.50 -27.64 29.12
CA GLU A 614 45.32 -28.57 29.91
C GLU A 614 46.81 -28.57 29.50
N GLU A 615 47.14 -28.01 28.33
CA GLU A 615 48.50 -28.02 27.77
C GLU A 615 49.52 -27.13 28.52
N SER A 616 50.79 -27.20 28.12
CA SER A 616 51.86 -26.34 28.70
C SER A 616 51.57 -24.84 28.52
N SER A 617 52.03 -24.02 29.46
CA SER A 617 51.72 -22.58 29.53
C SER A 617 52.04 -21.81 28.24
N LEU A 618 53.11 -22.19 27.52
CA LEU A 618 53.52 -21.53 26.28
C LEU A 618 52.70 -22.01 25.07
N SER A 619 52.42 -23.32 24.97
CA SER A 619 51.57 -23.86 23.89
C SER A 619 50.18 -23.26 23.95
N ARG A 620 49.60 -23.21 25.15
CA ARG A 620 48.28 -22.64 25.40
C ARG A 620 48.22 -21.15 25.05
N TYR A 621 49.22 -20.37 25.48
CA TYR A 621 49.26 -18.94 25.16
C TYR A 621 49.21 -18.69 23.66
N ASN A 622 50.06 -19.40 22.89
CA ASN A 622 50.08 -19.26 21.43
C ASN A 622 48.77 -19.71 20.77
N ALA A 623 48.16 -20.79 21.27
CA ALA A 623 46.89 -21.28 20.73
C ALA A 623 45.74 -20.30 21.01
N VAL A 624 45.69 -19.74 22.22
CA VAL A 624 44.70 -18.73 22.61
C VAL A 624 44.89 -17.46 21.80
N GLU A 625 46.11 -16.95 21.67
CA GLU A 625 46.40 -15.75 20.84
C GLU A 625 46.00 -15.97 19.37
N GLN A 626 46.26 -17.15 18.80
CA GLN A 626 45.81 -17.48 17.44
C GLN A 626 44.29 -17.52 17.32
N ALA A 627 43.62 -18.03 18.34
CA ALA A 627 42.17 -18.11 18.37
C ALA A 627 41.52 -16.73 18.52
N GLU A 628 42.04 -15.87 19.42
CA GLU A 628 41.63 -14.48 19.57
C GLU A 628 41.69 -13.75 18.21
N ASN A 629 42.84 -13.80 17.52
CA ASN A 629 42.99 -13.18 16.20
C ASN A 629 41.98 -13.72 15.17
N ARG A 630 41.78 -15.05 15.11
CA ARG A 630 40.80 -15.64 14.16
C ARG A 630 39.37 -15.18 14.42
N ILE A 631 38.98 -15.14 15.69
CA ILE A 631 37.65 -14.69 16.10
C ILE A 631 37.48 -13.20 15.78
N GLU A 632 38.50 -12.38 16.08
CA GLU A 632 38.51 -10.95 15.77
C GLU A 632 38.38 -10.70 14.27
N ASP A 633 39.17 -11.39 13.44
CA ASP A 633 39.11 -11.29 11.97
C ASP A 633 37.70 -11.59 11.46
N GLN A 634 37.09 -12.69 11.91
CA GLN A 634 35.74 -13.08 11.48
C GLN A 634 34.67 -12.07 11.92
N ILE A 635 34.68 -11.65 13.18
CA ILE A 635 33.66 -10.74 13.70
C ILE A 635 33.80 -9.33 13.12
N ASN A 636 35.03 -8.82 12.99
CA ASN A 636 35.26 -7.45 12.56
C ASN A 636 35.04 -7.26 11.06
N ASN A 637 35.20 -8.31 10.25
CA ASN A 637 34.84 -8.26 8.83
C ASN A 637 33.34 -8.05 8.62
N SER A 638 32.49 -8.62 9.49
CA SER A 638 31.03 -8.50 9.36
C SER A 638 30.38 -7.45 10.28
N TRP A 639 31.16 -6.72 11.09
CA TRP A 639 30.66 -5.67 11.97
C TRP A 639 31.40 -4.35 11.74
N SER A 640 30.86 -3.53 10.84
CA SER A 640 31.49 -2.28 10.38
C SER A 640 31.53 -1.16 11.42
N GLN A 641 30.68 -1.21 12.45
CA GLN A 641 30.51 -0.06 13.37
C GLN A 641 31.72 0.16 14.29
N LYS A 642 32.39 -0.92 14.71
CA LYS A 642 33.57 -0.87 15.61
C LYS A 642 34.41 -2.13 15.51
N SER A 643 35.72 -1.98 15.43
CA SER A 643 36.62 -3.12 15.63
C SER A 643 36.60 -3.58 17.09
N LEU A 644 36.38 -4.87 17.28
CA LEU A 644 36.31 -5.57 18.55
C LEU A 644 37.59 -6.36 18.75
N ASN A 645 38.15 -6.26 19.95
CA ASN A 645 39.20 -7.15 20.41
C ASN A 645 38.61 -8.15 21.40
N ILE A 646 38.97 -9.41 21.22
CA ILE A 646 38.54 -10.56 22.01
C ILE A 646 39.69 -11.00 22.89
N ASN A 647 39.43 -11.13 24.19
CA ASN A 647 40.41 -11.58 25.14
C ASN A 647 39.90 -12.77 25.95
N ILE A 648 40.57 -13.91 25.83
CA ILE A 648 40.24 -15.20 26.44
C ILE A 648 41.27 -15.48 27.55
N ASN A 649 40.82 -15.39 28.80
CA ASN A 649 41.67 -15.59 29.96
C ASN A 649 41.41 -16.92 30.64
N TRP A 650 42.46 -17.72 30.82
CA TRP A 650 42.37 -18.97 31.58
C TRP A 650 42.68 -18.78 33.07
N ASN A 651 41.74 -19.14 33.92
CA ASN A 651 41.92 -19.24 35.37
C ASN A 651 42.10 -20.70 35.80
N SER A 652 43.35 -21.09 36.07
CA SER A 652 43.71 -22.45 36.47
C SER A 652 43.20 -22.88 37.84
N SER A 653 42.80 -21.95 38.71
CA SER A 653 42.36 -22.30 40.08
C SER A 653 40.90 -22.72 40.12
N GLU A 654 40.10 -22.21 39.17
CA GLU A 654 38.66 -22.43 39.07
C GLU A 654 38.29 -23.23 37.82
N GLU A 655 39.27 -23.69 37.04
CA GLU A 655 39.11 -24.37 35.75
C GLU A 655 38.11 -23.63 34.83
N LYS A 656 38.33 -22.32 34.74
CA LYS A 656 37.38 -21.36 34.18
C LYS A 656 38.04 -20.51 33.10
N ILE A 657 37.32 -20.31 32.01
CA ILE A 657 37.69 -19.43 30.91
C ILE A 657 36.84 -18.16 31.04
N ASP A 658 37.48 -17.01 31.16
CA ASP A 658 36.84 -15.69 31.18
C ASP A 658 36.98 -15.02 29.81
N LEU A 659 35.89 -14.44 29.31
CA LEU A 659 35.83 -13.73 28.04
C LEU A 659 35.67 -12.24 28.30
N LEU A 660 36.55 -11.43 27.71
CA LEU A 660 36.44 -9.98 27.72
C LEU A 660 36.45 -9.44 26.29
N ILE A 661 35.73 -8.34 26.10
CA ILE A 661 35.56 -7.65 24.82
C ILE A 661 35.96 -6.19 25.00
N GLN A 662 36.72 -5.69 24.06
CA GLN A 662 37.20 -4.31 24.03
C GLN A 662 36.84 -3.65 22.70
N ASP A 663 36.32 -2.41 22.76
CA ASP A 663 36.11 -1.59 21.56
C ASP A 663 37.40 -0.86 21.23
N GLN A 664 37.82 -0.93 19.97
CA GLN A 664 38.73 0.05 19.41
C GLN A 664 37.93 1.26 18.90
N LEU A 665 38.31 2.45 19.34
CA LEU A 665 37.71 3.70 18.84
C LEU A 665 38.23 4.07 17.45
N ASN A 666 39.41 3.55 17.09
CA ASN A 666 40.06 3.81 15.81
C ASN A 666 40.95 2.60 15.45
N PRO A 667 40.67 1.87 14.35
CA PRO A 667 41.44 0.69 13.95
C PRO A 667 42.93 0.98 13.71
N ASP A 668 43.25 2.20 13.29
CA ASP A 668 44.61 2.63 12.95
C ASP A 668 45.43 3.17 14.14
N SER A 669 44.85 3.23 15.35
CA SER A 669 45.49 3.80 16.55
C SER A 669 45.51 2.82 17.70
N ALA A 670 46.69 2.25 17.98
CA ALA A 670 46.96 1.38 19.14
C ALA A 670 46.88 2.08 20.52
N THR A 671 46.33 3.29 20.60
CA THR A 671 46.31 4.11 21.84
C THR A 671 44.92 4.57 22.29
N ASP A 672 43.88 4.40 21.46
CA ASP A 672 42.50 4.79 21.78
C ASP A 672 41.61 3.57 22.04
N GLU A 673 41.97 2.82 23.09
CA GLU A 673 41.23 1.65 23.53
C GLU A 673 40.25 1.98 24.66
N ARG A 674 39.02 1.46 24.57
CA ARG A 674 38.11 1.43 25.73
C ARG A 674 38.57 0.36 26.73
N PRO A 675 38.16 0.44 28.01
CA PRO A 675 38.46 -0.64 28.95
C PRO A 675 37.81 -1.96 28.52
N LEU A 676 38.50 -3.07 28.80
CA LEU A 676 37.95 -4.43 28.67
C LEU A 676 36.67 -4.56 29.48
N THR A 677 35.63 -5.10 28.84
CA THR A 677 34.30 -5.31 29.42
C THR A 677 33.86 -6.74 29.23
N TYR A 678 33.06 -7.26 30.15
CA TYR A 678 32.40 -8.55 29.94
C TYR A 678 31.27 -8.42 28.92
N PRO A 679 30.94 -9.49 28.16
CA PRO A 679 29.77 -9.53 27.29
C PRO A 679 28.50 -8.99 27.96
N SER A 680 28.21 -9.40 29.20
CA SER A 680 27.02 -8.98 29.95
C SER A 680 26.97 -7.48 30.28
N GLN A 681 28.10 -6.77 30.20
CA GLN A 681 28.20 -5.33 30.47
C GLN A 681 27.93 -4.48 29.21
N ARG A 682 27.73 -5.11 28.06
CA ARG A 682 27.46 -4.46 26.77
C ARG A 682 25.97 -4.16 26.59
N SER A 683 25.59 -3.41 25.56
CA SER A 683 24.17 -3.20 25.24
C SER A 683 23.47 -4.53 24.91
N ALA A 684 22.18 -4.64 25.21
CA ALA A 684 21.40 -5.84 24.89
C ALA A 684 21.44 -6.18 23.38
N GLY A 685 21.41 -5.17 22.52
CA GLY A 685 21.53 -5.34 21.07
C GLY A 685 22.89 -5.92 20.64
N PHE A 686 23.99 -5.45 21.23
CA PHE A 686 25.32 -6.00 20.98
C PHE A 686 25.44 -7.44 21.46
N GLN A 687 24.96 -7.73 22.69
CA GLN A 687 24.97 -9.09 23.24
C GLN A 687 24.19 -10.05 22.35
N TRP A 688 23.00 -9.63 21.89
CA TRP A 688 22.18 -10.42 20.99
C TRP A 688 22.92 -10.69 19.66
N PHE A 689 23.41 -9.64 18.99
CA PHE A 689 24.08 -9.77 17.69
C PHE A 689 25.31 -10.66 17.77
N LEU A 690 26.20 -10.42 18.73
CA LEU A 690 27.42 -11.20 18.87
C LEU A 690 27.10 -12.67 19.14
N SER A 691 26.13 -12.94 20.03
CA SER A 691 25.70 -14.32 20.32
C SER A 691 25.10 -15.00 19.10
N PHE A 692 24.23 -14.28 18.37
CA PHE A 692 23.62 -14.75 17.13
C PHE A 692 24.69 -15.10 16.09
N TYR A 693 25.58 -14.14 15.83
CA TYR A 693 26.59 -14.23 14.80
C TYR A 693 27.61 -15.35 15.09
N ILE A 694 28.05 -15.52 16.35
CA ILE A 694 28.90 -16.65 16.76
C ILE A 694 28.21 -17.99 16.45
N ASN A 695 26.94 -18.13 16.83
CA ASN A 695 26.21 -19.37 16.58
C ASN A 695 26.06 -19.61 15.08
N LEU A 696 25.69 -18.58 14.33
CA LEU A 696 25.50 -18.63 12.89
C LEU A 696 26.79 -19.01 12.14
N LEU A 697 27.92 -18.37 12.48
CA LEU A 697 29.21 -18.70 11.89
C LEU A 697 29.66 -20.12 12.23
N ALA A 698 29.48 -20.55 13.48
CA ALA A 698 29.85 -21.90 13.89
C ALA A 698 29.06 -22.95 13.10
N GLU A 699 27.78 -22.66 12.82
CA GLU A 699 26.96 -23.49 11.95
C GLU A 699 27.49 -23.50 10.51
N SER A 700 27.78 -22.34 9.91
CA SER A 700 28.29 -22.25 8.52
C SER A 700 29.69 -22.83 8.33
N SER A 701 30.51 -22.90 9.39
CA SER A 701 31.90 -23.40 9.34
C SER A 701 32.01 -24.93 9.34
N SER A 702 30.86 -25.62 9.42
CA SER A 702 30.79 -27.08 9.45
C SER A 702 31.14 -27.65 8.07
N SER A 703 32.38 -28.07 7.88
CA SER A 703 32.84 -28.67 6.62
C SER A 703 32.12 -30.00 6.32
N GLY A 704 31.19 -29.99 5.35
CA GLY A 704 30.46 -31.15 4.85
C GLY A 704 29.69 -30.84 3.56
N LEU A 705 29.16 -31.88 2.89
CA LEU A 705 28.23 -31.77 1.76
C LEU A 705 26.78 -31.51 2.22
N GLU A 706 26.56 -31.34 3.52
CA GLU A 706 25.25 -31.08 4.13
C GLU A 706 25.00 -29.58 4.16
N SER A 707 24.35 -29.04 3.12
CA SER A 707 23.80 -27.69 3.19
C SER A 707 22.68 -27.62 4.23
N LYS A 708 22.62 -26.48 4.93
CA LYS A 708 21.68 -26.17 5.99
C LYS A 708 20.63 -25.19 5.48
N VAL A 709 19.43 -25.31 6.05
CA VAL A 709 18.34 -24.36 5.88
C VAL A 709 18.11 -23.67 7.22
N LEU A 710 18.51 -22.41 7.31
CA LEU A 710 18.47 -21.58 8.50
C LEU A 710 17.16 -20.80 8.54
N LEU A 711 16.33 -21.06 9.54
CA LEU A 711 15.04 -20.38 9.75
C LEU A 711 15.15 -19.43 10.94
N LEU A 712 15.05 -18.12 10.71
CA LEU A 712 15.30 -17.10 11.74
C LEU A 712 14.02 -16.28 12.02
N ASP A 713 13.46 -16.38 13.22
CA ASP A 713 12.24 -15.61 13.57
C ASP A 713 12.58 -14.24 14.18
N ASP A 714 12.14 -13.18 13.52
CA ASP A 714 12.31 -11.76 13.85
C ASP A 714 13.72 -11.43 14.39
N PRO A 715 14.78 -11.68 13.61
CA PRO A 715 16.13 -11.38 14.04
C PRO A 715 16.35 -9.86 14.15
N GLY A 716 17.25 -9.45 15.04
CA GLY A 716 17.73 -8.07 15.09
C GLY A 716 16.74 -7.08 15.69
N VAL A 717 15.72 -7.52 16.45
CA VAL A 717 14.75 -6.63 17.13
C VAL A 717 15.44 -5.56 17.99
N TYR A 718 16.57 -5.89 18.62
CA TYR A 718 17.33 -4.99 19.49
C TYR A 718 18.38 -4.14 18.74
N LEU A 719 18.48 -4.28 17.42
CA LEU A 719 19.45 -3.56 16.60
C LEU A 719 18.89 -2.21 16.13
N HIS A 720 19.75 -1.20 16.17
CA HIS A 720 19.51 0.07 15.50
C HIS A 720 19.60 -0.11 13.96
N PRO A 721 19.07 0.84 13.17
CA PRO A 721 19.02 0.71 11.71
C PRO A 721 20.33 0.33 11.04
N GLU A 722 21.47 0.91 11.46
CA GLU A 722 22.80 0.55 10.93
C GLU A 722 23.15 -0.91 11.22
N GLY A 723 22.94 -1.38 12.46
CA GLY A 723 23.25 -2.77 12.83
C GLY A 723 22.35 -3.79 12.14
N LYS A 724 21.12 -3.40 11.76
CA LYS A 724 20.24 -4.23 10.94
C LYS A 724 20.76 -4.39 9.52
N ARG A 725 21.45 -3.37 8.97
CA ARG A 725 22.10 -3.45 7.66
C ARG A 725 23.33 -4.35 7.71
N ASP A 726 24.20 -4.16 8.71
CA ASP A 726 25.38 -5.02 8.93
C ASP A 726 24.96 -6.50 9.04
N TRP A 727 23.86 -6.75 9.77
CA TRP A 727 23.28 -8.09 9.90
C TRP A 727 22.77 -8.64 8.57
N LEU A 728 22.10 -7.81 7.76
CA LEU A 728 21.57 -8.23 6.46
C LEU A 728 22.68 -8.60 5.48
N GLU A 729 23.81 -7.88 5.52
CA GLU A 729 24.99 -8.25 4.73
C GLU A 729 25.60 -9.57 5.19
N SER A 730 25.71 -9.79 6.51
CA SER A 730 26.16 -11.08 7.04
C SER A 730 25.28 -12.24 6.56
N VAL A 731 23.95 -12.02 6.52
CA VAL A 731 23.00 -13.02 6.00
C VAL A 731 23.19 -13.25 4.50
N ASN A 732 23.51 -12.20 3.72
CA ASN A 732 23.82 -12.33 2.30
C ASN A 732 25.07 -13.19 2.07
N GLU A 733 26.14 -12.96 2.84
CA GLU A 733 27.37 -13.75 2.77
C GLU A 733 27.11 -15.24 3.04
N ILE A 734 26.29 -15.54 4.05
CA ILE A 734 25.89 -16.91 4.37
C ILE A 734 25.02 -17.52 3.29
N GLY A 735 24.12 -16.71 2.72
CA GLY A 735 23.27 -17.06 1.59
C GLY A 735 24.03 -17.52 0.34
N MET A 736 25.35 -17.30 0.26
CA MET A 736 26.18 -17.81 -0.83
C MET A 736 26.37 -19.34 -0.76
N ASN A 737 26.30 -19.93 0.44
CA ASN A 737 26.57 -21.36 0.66
C ASN A 737 25.39 -22.09 1.35
N GLU A 738 24.60 -21.38 2.15
CA GLU A 738 23.51 -21.93 2.95
C GLU A 738 22.19 -21.27 2.56
N GLN A 739 21.06 -21.95 2.79
CA GLN A 739 19.76 -21.32 2.59
C GLN A 739 19.29 -20.64 3.88
N VAL A 740 18.82 -19.39 3.80
CA VAL A 740 18.31 -18.61 4.92
C VAL A 740 16.89 -18.13 4.64
N VAL A 741 15.95 -18.43 5.53
CA VAL A 741 14.60 -17.84 5.51
C VAL A 741 14.36 -17.14 6.83
N PHE A 742 14.10 -15.84 6.80
CA PHE A 742 13.89 -15.08 8.03
C PHE A 742 12.63 -14.21 7.97
N SER A 743 12.03 -13.99 9.14
CA SER A 743 10.87 -13.11 9.26
C SER A 743 11.29 -11.71 9.74
N SER A 744 10.56 -10.67 9.36
CA SER A 744 10.76 -9.34 9.94
C SER A 744 9.51 -8.46 9.89
N HIS A 745 9.41 -7.54 10.83
CA HIS A 745 8.48 -6.40 10.76
C HIS A 745 9.21 -5.07 10.46
N SER A 746 10.54 -5.10 10.26
CA SER A 746 11.37 -3.92 10.13
C SER A 746 11.67 -3.58 8.66
N PRO A 747 11.36 -2.36 8.19
CA PRO A 747 11.72 -1.92 6.84
C PRO A 747 13.24 -1.92 6.57
N TYR A 748 14.08 -1.85 7.61
CA TYR A 748 15.54 -1.88 7.50
C TYR A 748 16.11 -3.27 7.24
N LEU A 749 15.30 -4.32 7.37
CA LEU A 749 15.66 -5.70 7.05
C LEU A 749 15.12 -6.13 5.69
N ILE A 750 14.67 -5.15 4.89
CA ILE A 750 14.30 -5.34 3.49
C ILE A 750 15.49 -4.91 2.64
N ASP A 751 16.09 -5.88 1.95
CA ASP A 751 17.12 -5.58 0.97
C ASP A 751 16.49 -5.29 -0.39
N LYS A 752 16.55 -4.03 -0.79
CA LYS A 752 15.95 -3.55 -2.04
C LYS A 752 16.77 -3.98 -3.26
N ARG A 753 18.02 -4.42 -3.07
CA ARG A 753 18.82 -4.95 -4.16
C ARG A 753 18.30 -6.29 -4.65
N TYR A 754 17.55 -7.02 -3.83
CA TYR A 754 17.02 -8.33 -4.15
C TYR A 754 15.49 -8.36 -3.97
N PRO A 755 14.72 -7.77 -4.90
CA PRO A 755 13.27 -7.77 -4.77
C PRO A 755 12.64 -9.18 -4.84
N SER A 756 13.23 -10.10 -5.61
CA SER A 756 12.70 -11.47 -5.83
C SER A 756 12.70 -12.35 -4.59
N ARG A 757 13.40 -11.95 -3.50
CA ARG A 757 13.41 -12.69 -2.24
C ARG A 757 12.46 -12.19 -1.17
N ILE A 758 11.70 -11.12 -1.44
CA ILE A 758 10.79 -10.54 -0.47
C ILE A 758 9.43 -11.24 -0.59
N ARG A 759 8.86 -11.68 0.54
CA ARG A 759 7.52 -12.29 0.59
C ARG A 759 6.65 -11.54 1.60
N ALA A 760 5.54 -10.97 1.14
CA ALA A 760 4.62 -10.25 2.02
C ALA A 760 3.59 -11.21 2.65
N VAL A 761 3.56 -11.26 3.98
CA VAL A 761 2.69 -12.13 4.77
C VAL A 761 1.56 -11.32 5.38
N GLU A 762 0.33 -11.60 4.95
CA GLU A 762 -0.88 -10.87 5.33
C GLU A 762 -1.93 -11.82 5.93
N ASP A 763 -2.62 -11.39 6.98
CA ASP A 763 -3.83 -12.08 7.46
C ASP A 763 -5.07 -11.49 6.77
N THR A 764 -5.88 -12.36 6.16
CA THR A 764 -7.05 -11.95 5.36
C THR A 764 -8.36 -12.32 6.05
N PRO A 765 -9.33 -11.39 6.18
CA PRO A 765 -10.63 -11.69 6.80
C PRO A 765 -11.32 -12.88 6.15
N GLY A 766 -11.53 -13.94 6.92
CA GLY A 766 -12.20 -15.16 6.45
C GLY A 766 -11.37 -16.04 5.52
N GLY A 767 -10.15 -15.64 5.13
CA GLY A 767 -9.22 -16.39 4.28
C GLY A 767 -8.02 -16.99 5.02
N GLY A 768 -7.66 -16.45 6.19
CA GLY A 768 -6.47 -16.84 6.96
C GLY A 768 -5.20 -16.16 6.45
N THR A 769 -4.03 -16.66 6.88
CA THR A 769 -2.74 -16.15 6.42
C THR A 769 -2.51 -16.48 4.95
N LYS A 770 -2.09 -15.47 4.18
CA LYS A 770 -1.61 -15.58 2.81
C LYS A 770 -0.20 -15.03 2.71
N ILE A 771 0.57 -15.62 1.81
CA ILE A 771 1.92 -15.18 1.47
C ILE A 771 1.87 -14.74 0.01
N ARG A 772 2.26 -13.50 -0.25
CA ARG A 772 2.34 -12.92 -1.60
C ARG A 772 3.80 -12.92 -2.03
N GLU A 773 4.04 -13.47 -3.20
CA GLU A 773 5.34 -13.37 -3.89
C GLU A 773 5.53 -11.98 -4.46
N ASP A 774 4.49 -11.44 -5.10
CA ASP A 774 4.53 -10.13 -5.73
C ASP A 774 4.21 -9.00 -4.73
N ILE A 775 5.22 -8.17 -4.49
CA ILE A 775 5.16 -7.01 -3.61
C ILE A 775 4.53 -5.76 -4.28
N PHE A 776 4.25 -5.81 -5.59
CA PHE A 776 3.74 -4.72 -6.42
C PHE A 776 2.30 -4.92 -6.95
N GLN A 777 1.66 -6.05 -6.63
CA GLN A 777 0.42 -6.55 -7.25
C GLN A 777 -0.93 -5.91 -6.83
N SER A 778 -0.95 -4.71 -6.25
CA SER A 778 -2.22 -4.04 -5.86
C SER A 778 -2.65 -2.91 -6.80
N ASP A 779 -3.91 -2.91 -7.25
CA ASP A 779 -4.46 -1.83 -8.08
C ASP A 779 -4.33 -0.45 -7.42
N SER A 780 -3.97 0.55 -8.23
CA SER A 780 -3.75 1.99 -7.95
C SER A 780 -2.48 2.45 -7.20
N HIS A 781 -1.89 1.71 -6.25
CA HIS A 781 -0.66 2.14 -5.55
C HIS A 781 0.45 1.07 -5.46
N THR A 782 1.62 1.33 -6.09
CA THR A 782 2.73 0.36 -6.27
C THR A 782 3.32 -0.20 -4.97
N LEU A 783 3.29 0.55 -3.87
CA LEU A 783 3.88 0.15 -2.58
C LEU A 783 2.85 -0.17 -1.49
N GLU A 784 1.56 -0.15 -1.83
CA GLU A 784 0.49 -0.43 -0.87
C GLU A 784 0.60 -1.81 -0.19
N PRO A 785 0.96 -2.92 -0.87
CA PRO A 785 1.04 -4.24 -0.22
C PRO A 785 2.09 -4.22 0.89
N LEU A 786 3.27 -3.65 0.60
CA LEU A 786 4.37 -3.50 1.55
C LEU A 786 4.04 -2.55 2.69
N ARG A 787 3.37 -1.42 2.40
CA ARG A 787 2.90 -0.49 3.44
C ARG A 787 1.85 -1.11 4.34
N ASN A 788 0.93 -1.88 3.77
CA ASN A 788 -0.10 -2.60 4.51
C ASN A 788 0.50 -3.73 5.36
N ALA A 789 1.44 -4.47 4.79
CA ALA A 789 2.18 -5.53 5.45
C ALA A 789 3.08 -5.00 6.58
N LEU A 790 3.77 -3.86 6.41
CA LEU A 790 4.65 -3.31 7.45
C LEU A 790 3.94 -2.34 8.41
N GLY A 791 2.78 -1.80 8.02
CA GLY A 791 2.07 -0.76 8.77
C GLY A 791 2.77 0.59 8.78
N VAL A 792 3.43 0.96 7.68
CA VAL A 792 4.28 2.15 7.57
C VAL A 792 3.69 3.23 6.66
N ASP A 793 3.89 4.49 7.05
CA ASP A 793 3.53 5.67 6.25
C ASP A 793 4.54 5.93 5.12
N LEU A 794 4.15 6.74 4.12
CA LEU A 794 4.98 7.07 2.95
C LEU A 794 6.36 7.64 3.34
N GLY A 795 6.45 8.49 4.37
CA GLY A 795 7.71 9.07 4.84
C GLY A 795 8.66 8.09 5.54
N SER A 796 8.19 6.86 5.80
CA SER A 796 8.96 5.75 6.36
C SER A 796 9.06 4.57 5.38
N SER A 797 8.73 4.80 4.11
CA SER A 797 8.77 3.78 3.07
C SER A 797 10.20 3.27 2.87
N PRO A 798 10.43 1.94 2.88
CA PRO A 798 11.74 1.41 2.58
C PRO A 798 12.18 1.82 1.17
N PHE A 799 11.29 2.08 0.22
CA PHE A 799 11.65 2.35 -1.19
C PHE A 799 12.08 3.78 -1.50
N ILE A 800 12.18 4.66 -0.50
CA ILE A 800 12.75 6.01 -0.66
C ILE A 800 14.17 5.99 -0.09
N SER A 801 15.14 6.51 -0.85
CA SER A 801 16.54 6.63 -0.43
C SER A 801 17.10 7.98 -0.86
N ARG A 802 18.37 8.28 -0.52
CA ARG A 802 19.01 9.55 -0.91
C ARG A 802 19.12 9.67 -2.44
N ARG A 803 19.30 8.54 -3.11
CA ARG A 803 19.32 8.41 -4.57
C ARG A 803 18.20 7.47 -5.01
N GLN A 804 17.55 7.83 -6.11
CA GLN A 804 16.40 7.10 -6.64
C GLN A 804 16.53 6.88 -8.15
N LEU A 805 16.35 5.64 -8.60
CA LEU A 805 16.12 5.34 -10.02
C LEU A 805 14.62 5.16 -10.25
N LEU A 806 14.03 5.98 -11.09
CA LEU A 806 12.66 5.81 -11.56
C LEU A 806 12.66 4.89 -12.78
N VAL A 807 11.84 3.84 -12.75
CA VAL A 807 11.67 2.90 -13.86
C VAL A 807 10.19 2.76 -14.21
N GLU A 808 9.88 2.33 -15.43
CA GLU A 808 8.49 2.23 -15.90
C GLU A 808 7.65 1.27 -15.07
N GLY A 809 8.13 0.06 -14.81
CA GLY A 809 7.36 -0.98 -14.14
C GLY A 809 8.21 -1.89 -13.25
N PRO A 810 7.55 -2.87 -12.59
CA PRO A 810 8.22 -3.86 -11.75
C PRO A 810 9.25 -4.70 -12.51
N THR A 811 8.99 -5.01 -13.79
CA THR A 811 9.89 -5.77 -14.66
C THR A 811 11.28 -5.16 -14.71
N GLU A 812 11.38 -3.85 -14.98
CA GLU A 812 12.64 -3.11 -15.02
C GLU A 812 13.34 -3.10 -13.67
N TYR A 813 12.58 -3.06 -12.57
CA TYR A 813 13.18 -3.13 -11.23
C TYR A 813 13.86 -4.47 -11.00
N TYR A 814 13.20 -5.60 -11.29
CA TYR A 814 13.82 -6.93 -11.15
C TYR A 814 15.08 -7.05 -12.00
N ILE A 815 15.02 -6.60 -13.26
CA ILE A 815 16.13 -6.69 -14.21
C ILE A 815 17.30 -5.80 -13.79
N VAL A 816 17.06 -4.51 -13.58
CA VAL A 816 18.12 -3.58 -13.18
C VAL A 816 18.77 -4.03 -11.88
N ALA A 817 17.96 -4.49 -10.92
CA ALA A 817 18.49 -4.95 -9.65
C ALA A 817 19.38 -6.18 -9.80
N ALA A 818 18.93 -7.19 -10.55
CA ALA A 818 19.69 -8.41 -10.75
C ALA A 818 20.98 -8.18 -11.55
N VAL A 819 20.93 -7.37 -12.62
CA VAL A 819 22.13 -7.06 -13.40
C VAL A 819 23.11 -6.22 -12.57
N ALA A 820 22.64 -5.23 -11.81
CA ALA A 820 23.52 -4.44 -10.95
C ALA A 820 24.21 -5.31 -9.88
N ASN A 821 23.48 -6.24 -9.26
CA ASN A 821 24.06 -7.20 -8.31
C ASN A 821 25.09 -8.12 -8.98
N TYR A 822 24.80 -8.64 -10.18
CA TYR A 822 25.75 -9.50 -10.91
C TYR A 822 27.07 -8.76 -11.17
N PHE A 823 27.01 -7.49 -11.58
CA PHE A 823 28.20 -6.69 -11.84
C PHE A 823 28.99 -6.39 -10.56
N GLU A 824 28.29 -6.10 -9.46
CA GLU A 824 28.92 -5.87 -8.17
C GLU A 824 29.58 -7.15 -7.64
N GLN A 825 28.88 -8.29 -7.68
CA GLN A 825 29.32 -9.53 -7.04
C GLN A 825 30.31 -10.35 -7.88
N GLU A 826 30.10 -10.45 -9.19
CA GLU A 826 30.93 -11.30 -10.05
C GLU A 826 32.05 -10.51 -10.72
N LEU A 827 31.86 -9.21 -10.97
CA LEU A 827 32.82 -8.38 -11.69
C LEU A 827 33.53 -7.36 -10.79
N ASP A 828 33.16 -7.26 -9.50
CA ASP A 828 33.69 -6.28 -8.53
C ASP A 828 33.57 -4.85 -9.06
N ARG A 829 32.42 -4.54 -9.68
CA ARG A 829 32.09 -3.22 -10.24
C ARG A 829 30.88 -2.65 -9.51
N ASP A 830 31.11 -1.74 -8.56
CA ASP A 830 30.02 -0.92 -8.02
C ASP A 830 29.56 0.07 -9.10
N LEU A 831 28.35 -0.15 -9.58
CA LEU A 831 27.75 0.68 -10.61
C LEU A 831 27.00 1.83 -9.93
N PHE A 832 27.41 3.07 -10.21
CA PHE A 832 26.70 4.30 -9.82
C PHE A 832 26.29 4.37 -8.32
N GLY A 833 27.05 3.72 -7.42
CA GLY A 833 26.73 3.63 -6.00
C GLY A 833 25.44 2.86 -5.75
N TRP A 834 25.33 1.66 -6.35
CA TRP A 834 24.14 0.82 -6.35
C TRP A 834 23.62 0.55 -4.94
N GLN A 835 24.52 0.38 -3.97
CA GLN A 835 24.19 0.16 -2.56
C GLN A 835 23.46 1.35 -1.90
N GLU A 836 23.64 2.57 -2.41
CA GLU A 836 23.03 3.79 -1.88
C GLU A 836 21.73 4.18 -2.60
N LEU A 837 21.39 3.44 -3.65
CA LEU A 837 20.28 3.72 -4.55
C LEU A 837 19.06 2.85 -4.24
N SER A 838 17.88 3.42 -4.44
CA SER A 838 16.62 2.67 -4.47
C SER A 838 16.04 2.75 -5.87
N VAL A 839 15.40 1.68 -6.33
CA VAL A 839 14.64 1.68 -7.59
C VAL A 839 13.15 1.81 -7.28
N MET A 840 12.43 2.63 -8.03
CA MET A 840 11.01 2.89 -7.84
C MET A 840 10.25 2.72 -9.16
N PRO A 841 9.41 1.68 -9.28
CA PRO A 841 8.54 1.49 -10.43
C PRO A 841 7.35 2.47 -10.39
N VAL A 842 7.10 3.17 -11.50
CA VAL A 842 6.10 4.26 -11.57
C VAL A 842 4.83 3.95 -12.38
N ARG A 843 4.68 2.70 -12.86
CA ARG A 843 3.52 2.19 -13.63
C ARG A 843 3.33 2.90 -14.97
N GLY A 844 4.37 2.84 -15.80
CA GLY A 844 4.44 3.34 -17.18
C GLY A 844 5.07 4.72 -17.29
N ALA A 845 5.72 4.99 -18.43
CA ALA A 845 6.46 6.22 -18.71
C ALA A 845 5.69 7.52 -18.41
N SER A 846 4.37 7.53 -18.64
CA SER A 846 3.55 8.74 -18.45
C SER A 846 3.41 9.22 -16.99
N ASN A 847 3.65 8.34 -16.01
CA ASN A 847 3.52 8.65 -14.58
C ASN A 847 4.84 9.12 -13.94
N VAL A 848 5.96 8.96 -14.64
CA VAL A 848 7.30 9.33 -14.17
C VAL A 848 7.38 10.79 -13.77
N ILE A 849 6.77 11.68 -14.55
CA ILE A 849 6.85 13.14 -14.38
C ILE A 849 6.36 13.56 -12.99
N GLY A 850 5.25 12.97 -12.52
CA GLY A 850 4.70 13.31 -11.21
C GLY A 850 5.63 12.90 -10.07
N GLN A 851 6.27 11.74 -10.19
CA GLN A 851 7.22 11.26 -9.18
C GLN A 851 8.55 12.01 -9.22
N ALA A 852 9.08 12.28 -10.40
CA ALA A 852 10.28 13.08 -10.59
C ALA A 852 10.12 14.49 -10.01
N SER A 853 8.98 15.14 -10.29
CA SER A 853 8.68 16.47 -9.73
C SER A 853 8.60 16.45 -8.19
N TRP A 854 8.04 15.39 -7.60
CA TRP A 854 8.00 15.23 -6.15
C TRP A 854 9.41 15.03 -5.55
N LEU A 855 10.21 14.12 -6.13
CA LEU A 855 11.59 13.88 -5.68
C LEU A 855 12.44 15.15 -5.74
N ASP A 856 12.33 15.89 -6.85
CA ASP A 856 13.01 17.17 -7.05
C ASP A 856 12.62 18.19 -5.96
N SER A 857 11.31 18.28 -5.65
CA SER A 857 10.80 19.19 -4.63
C SER A 857 11.27 18.88 -3.20
N GLU A 858 11.57 17.61 -2.92
CA GLU A 858 12.13 17.14 -1.65
C GLU A 858 13.67 17.16 -1.63
N GLY A 859 14.30 17.54 -2.74
CA GLY A 859 15.77 17.56 -2.89
C GLY A 859 16.39 16.16 -2.84
N ILE A 860 15.64 15.14 -3.25
CA ILE A 860 16.15 13.77 -3.38
C ILE A 860 16.77 13.63 -4.76
N ASP A 861 17.96 13.05 -4.84
CA ASP A 861 18.66 12.88 -6.10
C ASP A 861 18.06 11.70 -6.89
N TYR A 862 17.89 11.86 -8.20
CA TYR A 862 17.24 10.86 -9.03
C TYR A 862 17.68 10.85 -10.49
N ALA A 863 17.51 9.71 -11.13
CA ALA A 863 17.49 9.56 -12.59
C ALA A 863 16.27 8.73 -13.02
N ILE A 864 15.97 8.80 -14.31
CA ILE A 864 14.81 8.20 -14.95
C ILE A 864 15.32 7.27 -16.04
N MET A 865 14.92 5.99 -16.00
CA MET A 865 15.15 5.01 -17.05
C MET A 865 13.82 4.70 -17.75
N LEU A 866 13.78 4.85 -19.07
CA LEU A 866 12.60 4.55 -19.90
C LEU A 866 12.99 3.73 -21.12
N ASP A 867 12.04 2.92 -21.59
CA ASP A 867 12.13 2.32 -22.92
C ASP A 867 12.23 3.43 -23.97
N SER A 868 12.91 3.17 -25.08
CA SER A 868 12.99 4.15 -26.18
C SER A 868 11.85 4.02 -27.15
N ASP A 869 10.72 3.44 -26.74
CA ASP A 869 9.50 3.32 -27.52
C ASP A 869 8.76 4.67 -27.65
N GLN A 870 7.54 4.66 -28.20
CA GLN A 870 6.79 5.90 -28.34
C GLN A 870 6.41 6.52 -26.99
N GLU A 871 6.06 5.71 -25.99
CA GLU A 871 5.62 6.21 -24.69
C GLU A 871 6.77 6.86 -23.90
N GLY A 872 7.96 6.24 -23.89
CA GLY A 872 9.15 6.80 -23.26
C GLY A 872 9.62 8.10 -23.91
N ARG A 873 9.62 8.17 -25.25
CA ARG A 873 9.95 9.41 -25.99
C ARG A 873 8.94 10.52 -25.74
N ASP A 874 7.64 10.20 -25.67
CA ASP A 874 6.58 11.15 -25.33
C ASP A 874 6.74 11.69 -23.90
N ALA A 875 7.21 10.87 -22.96
CA ALA A 875 7.49 11.30 -21.59
C ALA A 875 8.69 12.28 -21.55
N LEU A 876 9.78 11.98 -22.26
CA LEU A 876 10.93 12.88 -22.40
C LEU A 876 10.53 14.23 -23.03
N ASP A 877 9.80 14.22 -24.15
CA ASP A 877 9.32 15.45 -24.80
C ASP A 877 8.48 16.29 -23.82
N ARG A 878 7.62 15.68 -23.00
CA ARG A 878 6.83 16.39 -21.99
C ARG A 878 7.68 16.96 -20.84
N ILE A 879 8.76 16.30 -20.46
CA ILE A 879 9.71 16.83 -19.48
C ILE A 879 10.34 18.10 -20.06
N GLU A 880 10.92 18.01 -21.27
CA GLU A 880 11.59 19.12 -21.94
C GLU A 880 10.66 20.31 -22.23
N THR A 881 9.41 20.06 -22.61
CA THR A 881 8.49 21.10 -23.10
C THR A 881 7.51 21.63 -22.07
N HIS A 882 7.07 20.80 -21.11
CA HIS A 882 5.98 21.14 -20.18
C HIS A 882 6.39 21.12 -18.71
N ASN A 883 7.52 20.49 -18.34
CA ASN A 883 7.97 20.37 -16.95
C ASN A 883 9.47 20.71 -16.81
N PRO A 884 9.88 21.94 -17.16
CA PRO A 884 11.31 22.32 -17.20
C PRO A 884 11.98 22.38 -15.83
N ASP A 885 11.21 22.21 -14.74
CA ASP A 885 11.75 22.08 -13.40
C ASP A 885 12.44 20.71 -13.20
N ILE A 886 12.09 19.70 -14.02
CA ILE A 886 12.80 18.42 -14.09
C ILE A 886 13.91 18.56 -15.13
N ASP A 887 15.14 18.27 -14.73
CA ASP A 887 16.28 18.27 -15.64
C ASP A 887 16.17 17.09 -16.63
N SER A 888 16.13 17.41 -17.93
CA SER A 888 16.06 16.40 -19.00
C SER A 888 17.30 15.52 -19.07
N ASP A 889 18.46 16.01 -18.61
CA ASP A 889 19.70 15.24 -18.57
C ASP A 889 19.63 14.07 -17.56
N ARG A 890 18.63 14.08 -16.67
CA ARG A 890 18.32 12.98 -15.75
C ARG A 890 17.55 11.83 -16.41
N VAL A 891 17.11 11.97 -17.66
CA VAL A 891 16.35 10.95 -18.40
C VAL A 891 17.26 10.15 -19.33
N VAL A 892 17.29 8.84 -19.12
CA VAL A 892 18.04 7.87 -19.93
C VAL A 892 17.05 6.97 -20.67
N LEU A 893 17.00 7.13 -21.99
CA LEU A 893 16.29 6.21 -22.87
C LEU A 893 17.15 4.98 -23.17
N LEU A 894 16.53 3.81 -23.29
CA LEU A 894 17.23 2.58 -23.67
C LEU A 894 17.80 2.66 -25.09
N GLU A 895 19.06 2.29 -25.22
CA GLU A 895 19.78 2.25 -26.50
C GLU A 895 20.64 1.00 -26.60
N LYS A 896 20.70 0.43 -27.82
CA LYS A 896 21.68 -0.58 -28.21
C LYS A 896 22.72 0.00 -29.16
N PRO A 897 23.87 -0.68 -29.34
CA PRO A 897 24.83 -0.34 -30.40
C PRO A 897 24.22 -0.39 -31.81
N SER A 898 23.26 -1.29 -32.04
CA SER A 898 22.63 -1.54 -33.33
C SER A 898 21.41 -0.65 -33.62
N ASN A 899 20.63 -0.32 -32.58
CA ASN A 899 19.41 0.45 -32.68
C ASN A 899 19.21 1.33 -31.42
N SER A 900 18.69 2.54 -31.58
CA SER A 900 18.43 3.50 -30.49
C SER A 900 16.97 3.96 -30.43
N GLN A 901 16.08 3.33 -31.21
CA GLN A 901 14.66 3.62 -31.23
C GLN A 901 13.87 2.32 -31.04
N ASP A 902 12.78 2.41 -30.30
CA ASP A 902 11.86 1.29 -30.05
C ASP A 902 12.57 0.11 -29.35
N VAL A 903 13.61 0.41 -28.57
CA VAL A 903 14.30 -0.56 -27.72
C VAL A 903 13.54 -0.63 -26.40
N VAL A 904 13.04 -1.82 -26.07
CA VAL A 904 12.41 -2.14 -24.80
C VAL A 904 13.40 -2.89 -23.90
N THR A 905 13.07 -3.01 -22.62
CA THR A 905 13.95 -3.65 -21.63
C THR A 905 14.30 -5.10 -22.00
N GLU A 906 13.38 -5.86 -22.59
CA GLU A 906 13.64 -7.23 -23.05
C GLU A 906 14.73 -7.31 -24.12
N ASP A 907 14.82 -6.27 -24.96
CA ASP A 907 15.84 -6.22 -25.98
C ASP A 907 17.23 -6.19 -25.35
N MET A 908 17.43 -5.60 -24.16
CA MET A 908 18.76 -5.40 -23.58
C MET A 908 19.54 -6.70 -23.30
N PHE A 909 18.89 -7.85 -23.35
CA PHE A 909 19.51 -9.17 -23.20
C PHE A 909 19.94 -9.78 -24.54
N ASP A 910 20.86 -10.74 -24.47
CA ASP A 910 21.04 -11.68 -25.57
C ASP A 910 19.72 -12.42 -25.88
N PRO A 911 19.30 -12.53 -27.17
CA PRO A 911 18.03 -13.15 -27.52
C PRO A 911 17.90 -14.60 -27.07
N GLU A 912 18.99 -15.38 -27.06
CA GLU A 912 18.95 -16.78 -26.61
C GLU A 912 18.66 -16.85 -25.10
N LEU A 913 19.23 -15.94 -24.32
CA LEU A 913 19.01 -15.86 -22.86
C LEU A 913 17.56 -15.49 -22.54
N TYR A 914 17.02 -14.45 -23.16
CA TYR A 914 15.64 -14.02 -22.86
C TYR A 914 14.63 -15.07 -23.32
N VAL A 915 14.82 -15.63 -24.52
CA VAL A 915 13.90 -16.65 -25.07
C VAL A 915 13.98 -17.97 -24.30
N SER A 916 15.14 -18.33 -23.72
CA SER A 916 15.21 -19.53 -22.86
C SER A 916 14.36 -19.39 -21.61
N GLU A 917 14.38 -18.22 -20.96
CA GLU A 917 13.55 -17.97 -19.77
C GLU A 917 12.08 -17.80 -20.11
N PHE A 918 11.77 -17.21 -21.26
CA PHE A 918 10.43 -17.23 -21.82
C PHE A 918 9.93 -18.66 -21.99
N ASN A 919 10.70 -19.55 -22.64
CA ASN A 919 10.27 -20.93 -22.85
C ASN A 919 10.01 -21.66 -21.54
N ALA A 920 10.89 -21.50 -20.55
CA ALA A 920 10.76 -22.17 -19.27
C ALA A 920 9.53 -21.67 -18.47
N GLU A 921 9.22 -20.38 -18.51
CA GLU A 921 8.00 -19.81 -17.91
C GLU A 921 6.72 -20.38 -18.54
N TYR A 922 6.69 -20.47 -19.87
CA TYR A 922 5.50 -20.96 -20.58
C TYR A 922 5.36 -22.48 -20.51
N GLU A 923 6.45 -23.24 -20.40
CA GLU A 923 6.42 -24.68 -20.12
C GLU A 923 5.81 -24.97 -18.74
N GLU A 924 6.21 -24.19 -17.72
CA GLU A 924 5.64 -24.30 -16.38
C GLU A 924 4.15 -23.90 -16.36
N PHE A 925 3.82 -22.75 -16.94
CA PHE A 925 2.44 -22.27 -17.03
C PHE A 925 1.50 -23.26 -17.73
N THR A 926 1.97 -23.90 -18.80
CA THR A 926 1.15 -24.87 -19.55
C THR A 926 1.06 -26.23 -18.88
N SER A 927 2.08 -26.63 -18.15
CA SER A 927 2.01 -27.81 -17.27
C SER A 927 0.91 -27.67 -16.22
N GLU A 928 0.64 -26.47 -15.70
CA GLU A 928 -0.48 -26.25 -14.77
C GLU A 928 -1.87 -26.34 -15.43
N LEU A 929 -1.91 -26.15 -16.75
CA LEU A 929 -3.14 -26.15 -17.55
C LEU A 929 -3.43 -27.50 -18.22
N ASP A 930 -2.52 -28.47 -18.11
CA ASP A 930 -2.54 -29.73 -18.89
C ASP A 930 -2.57 -29.48 -20.42
N GLU A 931 -1.85 -28.45 -20.90
CA GLU A 931 -1.75 -28.07 -22.33
C GLU A 931 -0.34 -28.30 -22.89
N ASP A 932 -0.23 -28.56 -24.19
CA ASP A 932 1.06 -28.75 -24.88
C ASP A 932 1.67 -27.38 -25.28
N PHE A 933 2.96 -27.17 -25.01
CA PHE A 933 3.72 -25.99 -25.44
C PHE A 933 4.89 -26.39 -26.34
N GLU A 934 4.98 -25.78 -27.52
CA GLU A 934 6.19 -25.86 -28.34
C GLU A 934 7.16 -24.74 -27.92
N PRO A 935 8.42 -25.03 -27.58
CA PRO A 935 9.39 -23.99 -27.22
C PRO A 935 9.88 -23.17 -28.43
N ALA A 936 9.95 -21.85 -28.26
CA ALA A 936 10.46 -20.94 -29.28
C ALA A 936 11.95 -21.18 -29.56
N GLN A 937 12.34 -21.15 -30.84
CA GLN A 937 13.71 -21.39 -31.28
C GLN A 937 14.36 -20.11 -31.77
N VAL A 938 15.60 -19.84 -31.36
CA VAL A 938 16.37 -18.67 -31.81
C VAL A 938 17.40 -19.12 -32.85
N GLU A 939 17.43 -18.47 -34.02
CA GLU A 939 18.44 -18.67 -35.06
C GLU A 939 19.13 -17.33 -35.38
N GLU A 940 20.46 -17.26 -35.22
CA GLU A 940 21.24 -16.08 -35.59
C GLU A 940 21.43 -15.98 -37.12
N VAL A 941 21.07 -14.84 -37.72
CA VAL A 941 21.17 -14.62 -39.17
C VAL A 941 22.49 -13.94 -39.56
N ASP A 942 22.83 -12.80 -38.94
CA ASP A 942 24.07 -12.06 -39.24
C ASP A 942 24.67 -11.20 -38.09
N GLY A 943 24.60 -11.67 -36.84
CA GLY A 943 25.19 -11.01 -35.65
C GLY A 943 24.47 -9.74 -35.18
N LEU A 944 23.51 -9.26 -35.97
CA LEU A 944 22.65 -8.12 -35.66
C LEU A 944 21.16 -8.41 -35.93
N ARG A 945 20.85 -9.59 -36.47
CA ARG A 945 19.50 -10.05 -36.80
C ARG A 945 19.36 -11.51 -36.44
N TRP A 946 18.18 -11.85 -35.94
CA TRP A 946 17.81 -13.19 -35.52
C TRP A 946 16.45 -13.56 -36.11
N GLU A 947 16.16 -14.86 -36.12
CA GLU A 947 14.86 -15.40 -36.45
C GLU A 947 14.37 -16.18 -35.22
N ILE A 948 13.20 -15.82 -34.69
CA ILE A 948 12.58 -16.47 -33.53
C ILE A 948 11.38 -17.26 -34.03
N SER A 949 11.50 -18.59 -34.07
CA SER A 949 10.47 -19.50 -34.57
C SER A 949 9.89 -19.13 -35.94
N GLY A 950 10.71 -18.58 -36.83
CA GLY A 950 10.27 -18.15 -38.17
C GLY A 950 9.95 -16.65 -38.31
N ILE A 951 10.03 -15.88 -37.22
CA ILE A 951 9.70 -14.45 -37.17
C ILE A 951 11.00 -13.64 -37.12
N GLU A 952 11.14 -12.63 -37.99
CA GLU A 952 12.35 -11.80 -38.07
C GLU A 952 12.44 -10.86 -36.85
N TYR A 953 13.57 -10.90 -36.13
CA TYR A 953 13.91 -10.00 -35.04
C TYR A 953 15.16 -9.18 -35.40
N ASP A 954 15.02 -7.86 -35.45
CA ASP A 954 16.08 -6.93 -35.88
C ASP A 954 16.83 -6.25 -34.72
N GLY A 955 16.61 -6.72 -33.49
CA GLY A 955 17.24 -6.19 -32.28
C GLY A 955 16.38 -5.20 -31.48
N SER A 956 15.14 -4.95 -31.90
CA SER A 956 14.14 -4.13 -31.19
C SER A 956 12.77 -4.81 -31.11
N ARG A 957 12.00 -4.49 -30.06
CA ARG A 957 10.63 -4.99 -29.84
C ARG A 957 10.57 -6.52 -29.78
N LEU A 958 11.50 -7.14 -29.05
CA LEU A 958 11.48 -8.58 -28.77
C LEU A 958 10.13 -9.01 -28.17
N ASP A 959 9.51 -8.14 -27.39
CA ASP A 959 8.17 -8.34 -26.86
C ASP A 959 7.11 -8.53 -27.96
N GLU A 960 7.11 -7.73 -29.03
CA GLU A 960 6.19 -7.91 -30.17
C GLU A 960 6.46 -9.22 -30.92
N VAL A 961 7.72 -9.61 -31.09
CA VAL A 961 8.09 -10.88 -31.74
C VAL A 961 7.56 -12.07 -30.95
N LEU A 962 7.68 -12.04 -29.62
CA LEU A 962 7.15 -13.08 -28.74
C LEU A 962 5.62 -13.08 -28.66
N VAL A 963 4.97 -11.92 -28.76
CA VAL A 963 3.50 -11.84 -28.90
C VAL A 963 3.08 -12.52 -30.21
N GLU A 964 3.72 -12.19 -31.34
CA GLU A 964 3.40 -12.81 -32.63
C GLU A 964 3.63 -14.33 -32.60
N TYR A 965 4.66 -14.80 -31.89
CA TYR A 965 4.86 -16.22 -31.66
C TYR A 965 3.68 -16.87 -30.92
N LEU A 966 3.25 -16.28 -29.81
CA LEU A 966 2.14 -16.78 -29.00
C LEU A 966 0.78 -16.70 -29.72
N GLU A 967 0.55 -15.66 -30.52
CA GLU A 967 -0.64 -15.54 -31.37
C GLU A 967 -0.78 -16.67 -32.39
N ASN A 968 0.35 -17.24 -32.83
CA ASN A 968 0.39 -18.38 -33.73
C ASN A 968 0.38 -19.74 -33.01
N SER A 969 0.35 -19.74 -31.67
CA SER A 969 0.33 -20.93 -30.82
C SER A 969 -1.10 -21.27 -30.34
N ASP A 970 -1.31 -22.49 -29.85
CA ASP A 970 -2.58 -22.91 -29.24
C ASP A 970 -2.85 -22.23 -27.87
N LEU A 971 -1.92 -21.42 -27.36
CA LEU A 971 -2.02 -20.75 -26.06
C LEU A 971 -2.70 -19.38 -26.10
N SER A 972 -3.00 -18.84 -27.29
CA SER A 972 -3.57 -17.50 -27.46
C SER A 972 -4.79 -17.28 -26.57
N ASP A 973 -5.71 -18.24 -26.54
CA ASP A 973 -6.98 -18.17 -25.80
C ASP A 973 -6.79 -18.07 -24.27
N TYR A 974 -5.67 -18.55 -23.73
CA TYR A 974 -5.35 -18.52 -22.30
C TYR A 974 -4.62 -17.24 -21.87
N LEU A 975 -4.00 -16.55 -22.82
CA LEU A 975 -3.13 -15.40 -22.61
C LEU A 975 -3.77 -14.09 -23.03
N GLU A 976 -4.89 -14.15 -23.73
CA GLU A 976 -5.70 -12.99 -24.05
C GLU A 976 -6.16 -12.29 -22.77
N ASN A 977 -5.66 -11.07 -22.61
CA ASN A 977 -6.31 -10.15 -21.74
C ASN A 977 -7.70 -9.84 -22.31
N SER A 978 -8.45 -9.13 -21.53
CA SER A 978 -9.85 -8.79 -21.77
C SER A 978 -10.11 -7.68 -22.81
N ARG A 979 -9.07 -7.20 -23.49
CA ARG A 979 -9.15 -6.52 -24.80
C ARG A 979 -8.97 -7.49 -25.98
N GLY A 980 -8.72 -8.78 -25.72
CA GLY A 980 -8.30 -9.76 -26.72
C GLY A 980 -6.84 -9.57 -27.17
N GLU A 981 -6.01 -8.91 -26.36
CA GLU A 981 -4.58 -8.74 -26.63
C GLU A 981 -3.80 -9.78 -25.80
N ILE A 982 -2.86 -10.48 -26.42
CA ILE A 982 -1.98 -11.40 -25.68
C ILE A 982 -1.07 -10.61 -24.76
N GLU A 983 -1.10 -10.94 -23.48
CA GLU A 983 -0.24 -10.32 -22.48
C GLU A 983 0.91 -11.28 -22.11
N ILE A 984 2.14 -10.89 -22.43
CA ILE A 984 3.33 -11.65 -22.04
C ILE A 984 3.50 -11.56 -20.53
N ARG A 985 3.87 -12.69 -19.90
CA ARG A 985 4.27 -12.78 -18.49
C ARG A 985 5.65 -12.16 -18.21
N LYS A 986 5.88 -10.91 -18.66
CA LYS A 986 7.17 -10.19 -18.60
C LYS A 986 7.78 -10.19 -17.19
N ARG A 987 6.96 -10.02 -16.15
CA ARG A 987 7.40 -10.00 -14.76
C ARG A 987 7.97 -11.36 -14.32
N GLN A 988 7.28 -12.45 -14.59
CA GLN A 988 7.72 -13.79 -14.24
C GLN A 988 9.03 -14.14 -14.97
N ILE A 989 9.11 -13.79 -16.26
CA ILE A 989 10.35 -13.95 -17.03
C ILE A 989 11.49 -13.13 -16.40
N ALA A 990 11.24 -11.87 -16.03
CA ALA A 990 12.23 -11.04 -15.33
C ALA A 990 12.64 -11.60 -13.96
N GLU A 991 11.74 -12.20 -13.20
CA GLU A 991 12.03 -12.87 -11.93
C GLU A 991 12.93 -14.11 -12.14
N ARG A 992 12.65 -14.92 -13.17
CA ARG A 992 13.49 -16.06 -13.57
C ARG A 992 14.89 -15.63 -14.00
N ILE A 993 14.98 -14.62 -14.88
CA ILE A 993 16.26 -14.01 -15.28
C ILE A 993 17.00 -13.47 -14.06
N ALA A 994 16.32 -12.76 -13.17
CA ALA A 994 16.91 -12.21 -11.96
C ALA A 994 17.47 -13.31 -11.05
N SER A 995 16.74 -14.43 -10.89
CA SER A 995 17.19 -15.57 -10.12
C SER A 995 18.44 -16.22 -10.73
N ARG A 996 18.49 -16.39 -12.07
CA ARG A 996 19.70 -16.90 -12.77
C ARG A 996 20.91 -15.98 -12.64
N LEU A 997 20.72 -14.68 -12.78
CA LEU A 997 21.78 -13.68 -12.63
C LEU A 997 22.35 -13.68 -11.21
N ASN A 998 21.49 -13.70 -10.19
CA ASN A 998 21.92 -13.76 -8.80
C ASN A 998 22.67 -15.08 -8.45
N ARG A 999 22.51 -16.14 -9.25
CA ARG A 999 23.26 -17.40 -9.15
C ARG A 999 24.53 -17.43 -9.98
N SER A 1000 24.80 -16.38 -10.77
CA SER A 1000 25.92 -16.31 -11.70
C SER A 1000 25.86 -17.34 -12.84
N ASP A 1001 24.65 -17.76 -13.22
CA ASP A 1001 24.40 -18.75 -14.29
C ASP A 1001 24.24 -18.08 -15.67
N VAL A 1002 24.94 -16.97 -15.88
CA VAL A 1002 24.90 -16.12 -17.09
C VAL A 1002 26.31 -15.60 -17.38
N ASP A 1003 26.71 -15.57 -18.65
CA ASP A 1003 28.01 -15.06 -19.08
C ASP A 1003 27.99 -13.52 -19.24
N GLU A 1004 29.09 -12.83 -18.91
CA GLU A 1004 29.21 -11.35 -18.94
C GLU A 1004 28.90 -10.75 -20.33
N ASP A 1005 29.23 -11.46 -21.41
CA ASP A 1005 29.01 -11.00 -22.79
C ASP A 1005 27.51 -10.90 -23.14
N GLN A 1006 26.67 -11.71 -22.50
CA GLN A 1006 25.21 -11.67 -22.65
C GLN A 1006 24.58 -10.41 -22.02
N LEU A 1007 25.37 -9.63 -21.26
CA LEU A 1007 24.94 -8.42 -20.55
C LEU A 1007 25.64 -7.14 -21.07
N GLU A 1008 26.34 -7.21 -22.21
CA GLU A 1008 27.07 -6.07 -22.78
C GLU A 1008 26.23 -4.79 -22.86
N PRO A 1009 24.96 -4.80 -23.35
CA PRO A 1009 24.15 -3.59 -23.47
C PRO A 1009 23.94 -2.85 -22.14
N PHE A 1010 23.88 -3.57 -21.03
CA PHE A 1010 23.71 -3.00 -19.69
C PHE A 1010 24.91 -2.18 -19.23
N ASN A 1011 26.14 -2.49 -19.66
CA ASN A 1011 27.32 -1.66 -19.36
C ASN A 1011 27.12 -0.21 -19.79
N ARG A 1012 26.57 -0.01 -21.00
CA ARG A 1012 26.33 1.33 -21.54
C ARG A 1012 25.17 2.03 -20.84
N LEU A 1013 24.09 1.28 -20.56
CA LEU A 1013 22.96 1.79 -19.78
C LEU A 1013 23.43 2.33 -18.42
N PHE A 1014 24.20 1.54 -17.68
CA PHE A 1014 24.67 1.95 -16.35
C PHE A 1014 25.66 3.11 -16.38
N ALA A 1015 26.52 3.21 -17.40
CA ALA A 1015 27.37 4.38 -17.60
C ALA A 1015 26.55 5.66 -17.85
N ASN A 1016 25.48 5.57 -18.63
CA ASN A 1016 24.57 6.68 -18.88
C ASN A 1016 23.78 7.06 -17.62
N LEU A 1017 23.28 6.07 -16.87
CA LEU A 1017 22.59 6.29 -15.60
C LEU A 1017 23.50 6.95 -14.55
N GLY A 1018 24.76 6.50 -14.45
CA GLY A 1018 25.74 7.15 -13.56
C GLY A 1018 25.99 8.60 -13.93
N SER A 1019 26.07 8.91 -15.23
CA SER A 1019 26.21 10.29 -15.73
C SER A 1019 24.97 11.14 -15.43
N ALA A 1020 23.77 10.58 -15.56
CA ALA A 1020 22.49 11.25 -15.29
C ALA A 1020 22.28 11.56 -13.80
N MET A 1021 22.97 10.85 -12.90
CA MET A 1021 22.91 11.04 -11.45
C MET A 1021 24.01 11.98 -10.91
N ASP A 1022 24.74 12.69 -11.78
CA ASP A 1022 25.86 13.57 -11.38
C ASP A 1022 26.89 12.86 -10.46
N ILE A 1023 27.08 11.55 -10.64
CA ILE A 1023 28.09 10.81 -9.89
C ILE A 1023 29.42 11.12 -10.57
N ASP A 1024 30.20 12.01 -9.96
CA ASP A 1024 31.57 12.32 -10.38
C ASP A 1024 32.31 11.00 -10.68
N SER A 1025 32.75 10.88 -11.94
CA SER A 1025 33.44 9.74 -12.54
C SER A 1025 34.62 9.21 -11.74
#